data_AF-A0A950PJT6-F1
#
_entry.id   AF-A0A950PJT6-F1
#
_cell.length_a   1.000
_cell.length_b   1.000
_cell.length_c   1.000
_cell.angle_alpha   90.00
_cell.angle_beta   90.00
_cell.angle_gamma   90.00
#
_symmetry.space_group_name_H-M   'P 1'
#
loop_
_entity.id
_entity.type
_entity.pdbx_description
1 polymer ?
#
loop_
_entity_poly.entity_id
_entity_poly.type
_entity_poly.pdbx_seq_one_letter_code
_entity_poly.pdbx_strand_id
1 'polypeptide(L)'
;LLDGQDPDNAYLHNTLTKFFHQLKTVDDSLTEFAVISGMVNLLNAPTASGKTVLTRVLASWAAFRGFRIALVVPDVESTLDMRWTIANDLTWLHQHKHLKKLHTVAALFSPRGMYRRALTRAALNSNLEITAWQKRRKTDIGLLAYGCGQRSLMEPHDLYPHGEENCFTLTAVGEGGDTPHACPFVRHCGKFAQFYDAQDATVIVTSHANLMAGTTRIGMVLDGQEVRGRPRGTAGLTVLETVLRGCDAVVIDEIDAFLSTVIDSCVTETTLASRRVESDLWNIGKDFRRLPTFHASQILNSLSHADHMANSVLLWSIAKNGIKLNPGAVDDGSKGASRDNAGWRMAKSRDREILAVLFPGQVMRGDPIVPSRLAFLDALMPGRWHEDAPDNQPEMPDGATDWDGVQQALRAVVAPRGDTYFAEVKTGLHDLLSKTVEDGQQRAALINLLISRAVLLDLESSLRELRYQAQSARHLDLASVRKILDAIESSAVAGLYPTAMLGAAINGFQLKGMDQRETSAELMTRFIGGDPHTFVSELGGLTALLSAGVERPILGLSATSYFPQAVSEHVHAPVRWWIPDIRPRSITVLADPVHRDGKEGKEAIRVGGIYAERKPAVLRELGQAMYEQKIQRRLKKLKNSKPHQARALLVTNSYEQAAHLASGVAMAEGLAHRVCVLVKSHDQPQDYEKNIPAHVTRLTREELHQFPGFGEVLVAPLPLIYRGLNIVVGVRSAVHDVYLCTRPYLSIEATAWLHASVNAAGMNALPPGGSDNPVEAIRAARDAAWARLMMILRSPANFSNITTDLQEELVATMIVQLIQLAGRGRRGETDMRLFIVDESMNDASFSAGMAAIIRRIEQSWSLEQRTVMEELYGEALKAFLAYADMNK
;
A
#
# COMPACT_ATOMS: atom_id res chain seq x y z
N LEU A 1 18.79 35.68 -1.36
CA LEU A 1 19.21 35.49 0.05
C LEU A 1 20.31 34.45 0.17
N LEU A 2 20.15 33.26 -0.43
CA LEU A 2 21.21 32.25 -0.46
C LEU A 2 22.29 32.52 -1.53
N ASP A 3 22.07 33.44 -2.48
CA ASP A 3 23.08 33.76 -3.51
C ASP A 3 24.42 34.20 -2.87
N GLY A 4 25.48 33.39 -3.06
CA GLY A 4 26.82 33.66 -2.53
C GLY A 4 27.52 32.47 -1.85
N GLN A 5 26.86 31.33 -1.66
CA GLN A 5 27.45 30.16 -0.98
C GLN A 5 28.28 29.25 -1.92
N ASP A 6 27.86 29.13 -3.20
CA ASP A 6 28.41 28.20 -4.21
C ASP A 6 27.71 28.46 -5.59
N PRO A 7 28.26 28.09 -6.77
CA PRO A 7 27.52 27.90 -8.04
C PRO A 7 26.14 27.22 -7.93
N ASP A 8 25.92 26.38 -6.92
CA ASP A 8 24.64 25.73 -6.64
C ASP A 8 23.50 26.70 -6.23
N ASN A 9 23.80 27.92 -5.77
CA ASN A 9 22.76 28.87 -5.36
C ASN A 9 22.22 29.71 -6.51
N ALA A 10 23.07 30.05 -7.50
CA ALA A 10 22.60 30.54 -8.78
C ALA A 10 21.67 29.51 -9.44
N TYR A 11 21.95 28.22 -9.25
CA TYR A 11 21.07 27.14 -9.67
C TYR A 11 19.73 27.16 -8.92
N LEU A 12 19.68 27.37 -7.60
CA LEU A 12 18.42 27.49 -6.84
C LEU A 12 17.56 28.66 -7.36
N HIS A 13 18.13 29.86 -7.44
CA HIS A 13 17.41 31.06 -7.91
C HIS A 13 16.90 30.89 -9.34
N ASN A 14 17.75 30.41 -10.25
CA ASN A 14 17.36 30.17 -11.65
C ASN A 14 16.30 29.08 -11.78
N THR A 15 16.38 28.02 -10.96
CA THR A 15 15.39 26.93 -10.98
C THR A 15 14.03 27.44 -10.50
N LEU A 16 13.98 28.20 -9.41
CA LEU A 16 12.72 28.77 -8.91
C LEU A 16 12.15 29.85 -9.82
N THR A 17 12.99 30.72 -10.38
CA THR A 17 12.54 31.74 -11.33
C THR A 17 11.88 31.08 -12.54
N LYS A 18 12.51 30.03 -13.09
CA LYS A 18 11.91 29.23 -14.17
C LYS A 18 10.64 28.52 -13.73
N PHE A 19 10.62 27.96 -12.53
CA PHE A 19 9.45 27.26 -11.97
C PHE A 19 8.24 28.19 -11.89
N PHE A 20 8.36 29.35 -11.25
CA PHE A 20 7.26 30.31 -11.12
C PHE A 20 6.84 30.93 -12.45
N HIS A 21 7.78 31.14 -13.38
CA HIS A 21 7.44 31.63 -14.72
C HIS A 21 6.63 30.62 -15.56
N GLN A 22 6.81 29.33 -15.31
CA GLN A 22 6.08 28.24 -15.99
C GLN A 22 4.79 27.84 -15.27
N LEU A 23 4.60 28.29 -14.03
CA LEU A 23 3.47 27.90 -13.19
C LEU A 23 2.20 28.57 -13.71
N LYS A 24 1.19 27.76 -14.01
CA LYS A 24 -0.16 28.18 -14.34
C LYS A 24 -1.06 28.10 -13.11
N THR A 25 -2.13 28.87 -13.15
CA THR A 25 -3.19 28.90 -12.14
C THR A 25 -4.54 29.11 -12.83
N VAL A 26 -5.63 28.90 -12.09
CA VAL A 26 -7.00 29.01 -12.61
C VAL A 26 -7.30 30.41 -13.16
N ASP A 27 -6.69 31.45 -12.58
CA ASP A 27 -6.90 32.86 -12.95
C ASP A 27 -5.85 33.41 -13.95
N ASP A 28 -5.12 32.53 -14.67
CA ASP A 28 -4.08 32.79 -15.70
C ASP A 28 -2.84 33.63 -15.27
N SER A 29 -2.93 34.46 -14.23
CA SER A 29 -1.81 35.26 -13.72
C SER A 29 -1.50 34.92 -12.26
N LEU A 30 -0.31 34.38 -12.01
CA LEU A 30 0.18 34.13 -10.65
C LEU A 30 0.61 35.44 -10.00
N THR A 31 -0.30 36.08 -9.28
CA THR A 31 0.01 37.26 -8.45
C THR A 31 0.46 36.87 -7.05
N GLU A 32 -0.10 35.79 -6.49
CA GLU A 32 0.20 35.28 -5.16
C GLU A 32 0.21 33.74 -5.13
N PHE A 33 1.10 33.16 -4.34
CA PHE A 33 1.13 31.73 -4.05
C PHE A 33 0.44 31.47 -2.69
N ALA A 34 -0.89 31.59 -2.67
CA ALA A 34 -1.70 31.51 -1.45
C ALA A 34 -2.12 30.07 -1.13
N VAL A 35 -1.51 29.48 -0.09
CA VAL A 35 -1.93 28.18 0.47
C VAL A 35 -2.89 28.45 1.62
N ILE A 36 -4.15 28.02 1.47
CA ILE A 36 -5.23 28.28 2.42
C ILE A 36 -5.58 27.03 3.22
N SER A 37 -6.20 27.21 4.39
CA SER A 37 -6.72 26.10 5.20
C SER A 37 -7.97 25.48 4.55
N GLY A 38 -8.32 24.26 4.95
CA GLY A 38 -9.41 23.47 4.35
C GLY A 38 -8.88 22.32 3.48
N MET A 39 -9.54 22.07 2.34
CA MET A 39 -9.10 21.03 1.40
C MET A 39 -7.65 21.23 0.98
N VAL A 40 -6.94 20.12 0.78
CA VAL A 40 -5.55 20.14 0.29
C VAL A 40 -5.46 20.93 -1.01
N ASN A 41 -4.47 21.82 -1.10
CA ASN A 41 -4.17 22.54 -2.34
C ASN A 41 -3.12 21.74 -3.13
N LEU A 42 -3.47 21.28 -4.33
CA LEU A 42 -2.55 20.50 -5.16
C LEU A 42 -1.76 21.40 -6.12
N LEU A 43 -0.46 21.14 -6.17
CA LEU A 43 0.44 21.61 -7.23
C LEU A 43 0.91 20.41 -8.04
N ASN A 44 0.47 20.36 -9.30
CA ASN A 44 0.87 19.32 -10.25
C ASN A 44 1.99 19.83 -11.17
N ALA A 45 3.19 19.30 -11.03
CA ALA A 45 4.29 19.63 -11.92
C ALA A 45 5.08 18.39 -12.33
N PRO A 46 5.59 18.29 -13.57
CA PRO A 46 6.42 17.18 -14.01
C PRO A 46 7.62 16.93 -13.08
N THR A 47 8.14 15.72 -13.10
CA THR A 47 9.39 15.39 -12.37
C THR A 47 10.54 16.27 -12.89
N ALA A 48 11.44 16.68 -12.01
CA ALA A 48 12.56 17.59 -12.33
C ALA A 48 12.21 19.05 -12.68
N SER A 49 10.96 19.48 -12.46
CA SER A 49 10.54 20.88 -12.63
C SER A 49 11.11 21.83 -11.57
N GLY A 50 11.47 21.33 -10.39
CA GLY A 50 11.94 22.15 -9.27
C GLY A 50 11.16 21.99 -7.96
N LYS A 51 10.19 21.07 -7.88
CA LYS A 51 9.37 20.84 -6.66
C LYS A 51 10.21 20.69 -5.38
N THR A 52 11.25 19.86 -5.38
CA THR A 52 12.14 19.67 -4.22
C THR A 52 12.89 20.96 -3.84
N VAL A 53 13.26 21.78 -4.83
CA VAL A 53 13.88 23.09 -4.61
C VAL A 53 12.89 24.06 -3.97
N LEU A 54 11.64 24.08 -4.44
CA LEU A 54 10.55 24.84 -3.83
C LEU A 54 10.37 24.44 -2.36
N THR A 55 10.27 23.15 -2.05
CA THR A 55 10.11 22.65 -0.67
C THR A 55 11.25 23.09 0.25
N ARG A 56 12.50 22.97 -0.21
CA ARG A 56 13.70 23.42 0.53
C ARG A 56 13.66 24.93 0.82
N VAL A 57 13.33 25.73 -0.19
CA VAL A 57 13.30 27.19 -0.05
C VAL A 57 12.11 27.67 0.78
N LEU A 58 10.94 27.04 0.65
CA LEU A 58 9.78 27.30 1.52
C LEU A 58 10.11 27.08 2.99
N ALA A 59 10.84 26.01 3.33
CA ALA A 59 11.25 25.76 4.71
C ALA A 59 12.21 26.82 5.27
N SER A 60 13.19 27.24 4.46
CA SER A 60 14.10 28.32 4.83
C SER A 60 13.37 29.68 4.96
N TRP A 61 12.42 29.95 4.06
CA TRP A 61 11.58 31.15 4.09
C TRP A 61 10.66 31.17 5.31
N ALA A 62 10.03 30.05 5.65
CA ALA A 62 9.18 29.92 6.84
C ALA A 62 9.98 30.23 8.10
N ALA A 63 11.18 29.66 8.24
CA ALA A 63 12.06 29.95 9.36
C ALA A 63 12.47 31.43 9.42
N PHE A 64 12.76 32.04 8.27
CA PHE A 64 13.06 33.48 8.18
C PHE A 64 11.88 34.37 8.60
N ARG A 65 10.65 33.95 8.32
CA ARG A 65 9.42 34.65 8.72
C ARG A 65 8.94 34.32 10.14
N GLY A 66 9.57 33.35 10.80
CA GLY A 66 9.19 32.90 12.14
C GLY A 66 8.03 31.89 12.15
N PHE A 67 7.68 31.31 11.01
CA PHE A 67 6.70 30.22 10.91
C PHE A 67 7.36 28.86 11.12
N ARG A 68 6.60 27.92 11.70
CA ARG A 68 6.94 26.51 11.84
C ARG A 68 6.30 25.70 10.73
N ILE A 69 7.07 24.87 10.04
CA ILE A 69 6.57 24.10 8.90
C ILE A 69 6.96 22.64 9.01
N ALA A 70 6.06 21.74 8.60
CA ALA A 70 6.36 20.33 8.44
C ALA A 70 6.52 19.96 6.97
N LEU A 71 7.56 19.19 6.68
CA LEU A 71 7.83 18.59 5.39
C LEU A 71 7.64 17.08 5.49
N VAL A 72 6.73 16.57 4.67
CA VAL A 72 6.37 15.16 4.61
C VAL A 72 6.91 14.62 3.28
N VAL A 73 7.83 13.66 3.35
CA VAL A 73 8.57 13.16 2.18
C VAL A 73 8.43 11.63 2.03
N PRO A 74 8.72 11.06 0.85
CA PRO A 74 8.34 9.67 0.57
C PRO A 74 9.00 8.63 1.48
N ASP A 75 10.28 8.80 1.81
CA ASP A 75 11.05 7.80 2.54
C ASP A 75 12.10 8.38 3.51
N VAL A 76 12.75 7.47 4.24
CA VAL A 76 13.76 7.79 5.25
C VAL A 76 14.98 8.48 4.62
N GLU A 77 15.38 8.08 3.42
CA GLU A 77 16.51 8.71 2.73
C GLU A 77 16.19 10.15 2.38
N SER A 78 15.00 10.38 1.80
CA SER A 78 14.50 11.73 1.50
C SER A 78 14.39 12.58 2.76
N THR A 79 14.04 11.97 3.90
CA THR A 79 13.96 12.65 5.21
C THR A 79 15.33 13.12 5.66
N LEU A 80 16.35 12.26 5.61
CA LEU A 80 17.73 12.58 5.97
C LEU A 80 18.32 13.64 5.05
N ASP A 81 18.12 13.50 3.74
CA ASP A 81 18.62 14.41 2.71
C ASP A 81 18.02 15.81 2.84
N MET A 82 16.70 15.91 3.00
CA MET A 82 15.99 17.17 3.17
C MET A 82 16.42 17.85 4.48
N ARG A 83 16.51 17.10 5.58
CA ARG A 83 16.97 17.63 6.88
C ARG A 83 18.40 18.15 6.80
N TRP A 84 19.32 17.38 6.20
CA TRP A 84 20.72 17.80 6.02
C TRP A 84 20.81 19.12 5.24
N THR A 85 20.07 19.18 4.13
CA THR A 85 20.10 20.33 3.22
C THR A 85 19.57 21.59 3.88
N ILE A 86 18.39 21.53 4.52
CA ILE A 86 17.78 22.69 5.19
C ILE A 86 18.60 23.11 6.42
N ALA A 87 19.16 22.15 7.18
CA ALA A 87 20.00 22.49 8.32
C ALA A 87 21.25 23.30 7.90
N ASN A 88 21.84 23.00 6.74
CA ASN A 88 22.93 23.79 6.19
C ASN A 88 22.48 25.19 5.77
N ASP A 89 21.30 25.33 5.17
CA ASP A 89 20.71 26.63 4.79
C ASP A 89 20.49 27.52 6.02
N LEU A 90 19.87 26.98 7.07
CA LEU A 90 19.60 27.72 8.31
C LEU A 90 20.89 28.11 9.03
N THR A 91 21.89 27.22 9.04
CA THR A 91 23.22 27.50 9.59
C THR A 91 23.87 28.67 8.84
N TRP A 92 23.81 28.66 7.52
CA TRP A 92 24.37 29.73 6.69
C TRP A 92 23.64 31.06 6.91
N LEU A 93 22.31 31.05 6.91
CA LEU A 93 21.50 32.25 7.16
C LEU A 93 21.78 32.86 8.54
N HIS A 94 22.03 32.02 9.54
CA HIS A 94 22.44 32.49 10.87
C HIS A 94 23.86 33.08 10.87
N GLN A 95 24.84 32.39 10.26
CA GLN A 95 26.23 32.87 10.16
C GLN A 95 26.32 34.22 9.44
N HIS A 96 25.46 34.46 8.44
CA HIS A 96 25.38 35.70 7.68
C HIS A 96 24.41 36.72 8.29
N LYS A 97 23.96 36.51 9.54
CA LYS A 97 23.13 37.43 10.33
C LYS A 97 21.75 37.75 9.72
N HIS A 98 21.25 36.91 8.81
CA HIS A 98 19.87 36.99 8.34
C HIS A 98 18.88 36.42 9.36
N LEU A 99 19.33 35.49 10.22
CA LEU A 99 18.54 34.95 11.34
C LEU A 99 19.15 35.38 12.69
N LYS A 100 18.30 35.93 13.57
CA LYS A 100 18.71 36.39 14.92
C LYS A 100 19.20 35.24 15.81
N LYS A 101 18.62 34.05 15.66
CA LYS A 101 19.00 32.82 16.37
C LYS A 101 19.18 31.69 15.36
N LEU A 102 19.95 30.68 15.73
CA LEU A 102 20.03 29.45 14.94
C LEU A 102 18.69 28.70 15.05
N HIS A 103 17.97 28.62 13.94
CA HIS A 103 16.78 27.78 13.84
C HIS A 103 17.20 26.33 13.56
N THR A 104 16.48 25.37 14.14
CA THR A 104 16.81 23.94 14.06
C THR A 104 15.80 23.17 13.20
N VAL A 105 16.28 22.05 12.64
CA VAL A 105 15.50 21.09 11.87
C VAL A 105 15.50 19.75 12.59
N ALA A 106 14.31 19.25 12.95
CA ALA A 106 14.14 17.93 13.52
C ALA A 106 13.69 16.94 12.44
N ALA A 107 14.24 15.72 12.47
CA ALA A 107 13.77 14.61 11.65
C ALA A 107 13.04 13.61 12.55
N LEU A 108 11.77 13.33 12.23
CA LEU A 108 10.95 12.38 12.98
C LEU A 108 10.91 11.02 12.26
N PHE A 109 11.30 9.99 13.00
CA PHE A 109 11.30 8.58 12.65
C PHE A 109 10.52 7.78 13.70
N SER A 110 10.05 6.59 13.34
CA SER A 110 9.42 5.70 14.31
C SER A 110 10.49 5.15 15.27
N PRO A 111 10.35 5.33 16.61
CA PRO A 111 11.30 4.80 17.59
C PRO A 111 11.53 3.30 17.47
N ARG A 112 10.52 2.55 16.99
CA ARG A 112 10.62 1.10 16.77
C ARG A 112 11.47 0.76 15.54
N GLY A 113 11.37 1.57 14.49
CA GLY A 113 12.06 1.34 13.22
C GLY A 113 13.51 1.81 13.21
N MET A 114 13.88 2.73 14.10
CA MET A 114 15.21 3.38 14.14
C MET A 114 16.37 2.38 14.12
N TYR A 115 16.36 1.38 15.00
CA TYR A 115 17.44 0.39 15.09
C TYR A 115 17.65 -0.36 13.78
N ARG A 116 16.57 -0.89 13.19
CA ARG A 116 16.64 -1.61 11.91
C ARG A 116 17.17 -0.71 10.79
N ARG A 117 16.73 0.55 10.74
CA ARG A 117 17.19 1.53 9.73
C ARG A 117 18.66 1.89 9.91
N ALA A 118 19.13 2.00 11.15
CA ALA A 118 20.55 2.22 11.45
C ALA A 118 21.42 1.06 10.92
N LEU A 119 20.99 -0.20 11.13
CA LEU A 119 21.68 -1.37 10.60
C LEU A 119 21.71 -1.38 9.07
N THR A 120 20.56 -1.17 8.40
CA THR A 120 20.50 -1.11 6.93
C THR A 120 21.44 -0.04 6.38
N ARG A 121 21.51 1.12 7.03
CA ARG A 121 22.39 2.23 6.60
C ARG A 121 23.86 1.91 6.83
N ALA A 122 24.19 1.25 7.93
CA ALA A 122 25.56 0.81 8.24
C ALA A 122 26.05 -0.27 7.26
N ALA A 123 25.18 -1.20 6.86
CA ALA A 123 25.50 -2.30 5.95
C ALA A 123 26.00 -1.84 4.57
N LEU A 124 25.60 -0.65 4.11
CA LEU A 124 26.05 -0.08 2.82
C LEU A 124 27.57 0.10 2.72
N ASN A 125 28.32 0.04 3.83
CA ASN A 125 29.77 0.23 3.86
C ASN A 125 30.45 -0.70 4.84
N SER A 126 29.99 -1.95 4.90
CA SER A 126 30.55 -3.01 5.73
C SER A 126 32.07 -3.17 5.60
N ASN A 127 32.66 -2.72 4.49
CA ASN A 127 34.11 -2.78 4.21
C ASN A 127 34.93 -1.61 4.77
N LEU A 128 34.31 -0.60 5.41
CA LEU A 128 35.00 0.57 5.96
C LEU A 128 34.78 0.68 7.46
N GLU A 129 35.86 0.91 8.22
CA GLU A 129 35.75 1.26 9.63
C GLU A 129 34.93 2.54 9.84
N ILE A 130 34.20 2.61 10.95
CA ILE A 130 33.34 3.76 11.31
C ILE A 130 34.15 5.07 11.36
N THR A 131 35.42 4.99 11.77
CA THR A 131 36.38 6.11 11.81
C THR A 131 36.58 6.74 10.43
N ALA A 132 36.59 5.93 9.37
CA ALA A 132 36.78 6.35 7.98
C ALA A 132 35.50 6.88 7.31
N TRP A 133 34.35 6.84 7.98
CA TRP A 133 33.10 7.34 7.41
C TRP A 133 33.09 8.87 7.24
N GLN A 134 32.52 9.33 6.12
CA GLN A 134 32.31 10.75 5.85
C GLN A 134 31.39 11.42 6.88
N LYS A 135 31.55 12.73 7.09
CA LYS A 135 30.78 13.53 8.07
C LYS A 135 29.26 13.36 7.92
N ARG A 136 28.74 13.45 6.68
CA ARG A 136 27.31 13.29 6.39
C ARG A 136 26.80 11.93 6.89
N ARG A 137 27.49 10.84 6.55
CA ARG A 137 27.11 9.49 6.97
C ARG A 137 27.16 9.29 8.49
N LYS A 138 28.20 9.79 9.16
CA LYS A 138 28.28 9.75 10.64
C LYS A 138 27.08 10.47 11.27
N THR A 139 26.65 11.57 10.67
CA THR A 139 25.47 12.33 11.11
C THR A 139 24.18 11.53 10.89
N ASP A 140 23.98 10.96 9.70
CA ASP A 140 22.79 10.16 9.38
C ASP A 140 22.63 8.98 10.34
N ILE A 141 23.72 8.23 10.59
CA ILE A 141 23.67 7.09 11.51
C ILE A 141 23.49 7.55 12.95
N GLY A 142 24.09 8.67 13.35
CA GLY A 142 23.88 9.25 14.67
C GLY A 142 22.41 9.65 14.94
N LEU A 143 21.64 9.97 13.91
CA LEU A 143 20.20 10.24 14.04
C LEU A 143 19.35 8.98 14.19
N LEU A 144 19.81 7.83 13.69
CA LEU A 144 19.05 6.58 13.68
C LEU A 144 19.49 5.60 14.78
N ALA A 145 20.75 5.65 15.18
CA ALA A 145 21.33 4.71 16.14
C ALA A 145 21.09 5.18 17.58
N TYR A 146 20.89 4.22 18.48
CA TYR A 146 20.83 4.45 19.92
C TYR A 146 21.29 3.20 20.68
N GLY A 147 21.74 3.39 21.92
CA GLY A 147 22.01 2.31 22.87
C GLY A 147 20.87 2.17 23.89
N CYS A 148 20.51 0.93 24.26
CA CYS A 148 19.48 0.67 25.27
C CYS A 148 20.11 0.12 26.56
N GLY A 149 20.13 0.93 27.62
CA GLY A 149 20.63 0.52 28.95
C GLY A 149 19.67 -0.38 29.73
N GLN A 150 18.39 -0.46 29.34
CA GLN A 150 17.39 -1.29 30.00
C GLN A 150 17.61 -2.78 29.76
N ARG A 151 18.10 -3.17 28.57
CA ARG A 151 18.15 -4.57 28.13
C ARG A 151 19.01 -5.47 29.01
N SER A 152 20.14 -4.96 29.50
CA SER A 152 21.00 -5.68 30.45
C SER A 152 20.34 -5.93 31.81
N LEU A 153 19.19 -5.28 32.08
CA LEU A 153 18.44 -5.39 33.33
C LEU A 153 17.15 -6.23 33.18
N MET A 154 16.86 -6.74 31.99
CA MET A 154 15.63 -7.51 31.71
C MET A 154 15.85 -9.01 31.90
N GLU A 155 14.85 -9.72 32.42
CA GLU A 155 14.85 -11.18 32.49
C GLU A 155 13.60 -11.73 31.77
N PRO A 156 13.75 -12.44 30.63
CA PRO A 156 14.99 -12.66 29.88
C PRO A 156 15.44 -11.40 29.11
N HIS A 157 16.76 -11.27 28.88
CA HIS A 157 17.37 -10.10 28.25
C HIS A 157 16.90 -9.84 26.80
N ASP A 158 16.37 -10.85 26.14
CA ASP A 158 15.95 -10.84 24.73
C ASP A 158 14.43 -10.89 24.54
N LEU A 159 13.64 -10.74 25.61
CA LEU A 159 12.18 -10.78 25.55
C LEU A 159 11.60 -9.80 24.52
N TYR A 160 12.24 -8.62 24.37
CA TYR A 160 11.86 -7.60 23.40
C TYR A 160 12.96 -7.41 22.35
N PRO A 161 12.63 -7.45 21.04
CA PRO A 161 13.56 -7.10 19.97
C PRO A 161 14.12 -5.68 20.11
N HIS A 162 15.29 -5.42 19.54
CA HIS A 162 15.84 -4.06 19.47
C HIS A 162 14.85 -3.14 18.72
N GLY A 163 14.56 -1.96 19.25
CA GLY A 163 13.50 -1.07 18.75
C GLY A 163 12.19 -1.22 19.52
N GLU A 164 11.92 -2.41 20.04
CA GLU A 164 10.63 -2.79 20.61
C GLU A 164 10.66 -2.91 22.14
N GLU A 165 11.66 -2.32 22.78
CA GLU A 165 11.83 -2.39 24.23
C GLU A 165 10.62 -1.78 24.97
N ASN A 166 10.23 -2.39 26.11
CA ASN A 166 9.12 -1.99 26.96
C ASN A 166 9.43 -0.72 27.78
N CYS A 167 9.65 0.40 27.09
CA CYS A 167 10.09 1.65 27.69
C CYS A 167 9.05 2.31 28.61
N PHE A 168 7.77 1.94 28.55
CA PHE A 168 6.67 2.59 29.29
C PHE A 168 5.80 1.62 30.09
N THR A 169 6.20 0.36 30.13
CA THR A 169 5.39 -0.74 30.65
C THR A 169 6.18 -1.60 31.63
N LEU A 170 7.08 -0.97 32.40
CA LEU A 170 7.82 -1.61 33.47
C LEU A 170 6.89 -1.82 34.68
N THR A 171 7.03 -2.93 35.38
CA THR A 171 6.31 -3.19 36.64
C THR A 171 7.27 -3.13 37.82
N ALA A 172 6.82 -2.58 38.95
CA ALA A 172 7.59 -2.59 40.18
C ALA A 172 7.61 -4.01 40.79
N VAL A 173 8.75 -4.40 41.36
CA VAL A 173 8.87 -5.70 42.03
C VAL A 173 8.18 -5.63 43.40
N GLY A 174 7.19 -6.50 43.63
CA GLY A 174 6.54 -6.66 44.93
C GLY A 174 5.30 -5.79 45.19
N GLU A 175 5.00 -4.81 44.33
CA GLU A 175 3.70 -4.16 44.27
C GLU A 175 2.82 -4.94 43.28
N GLY A 176 1.58 -5.29 43.67
CA GLY A 176 0.64 -5.95 42.75
C GLY A 176 0.58 -5.16 41.44
N GLY A 177 0.92 -5.81 40.33
CA GLY A 177 1.41 -5.22 39.08
C GLY A 177 0.43 -4.35 38.27
N ASP A 178 -0.36 -3.50 38.92
CA ASP A 178 -1.42 -2.71 38.30
C ASP A 178 -0.94 -1.35 37.76
N THR A 179 0.21 -0.83 38.20
CA THR A 179 0.71 0.48 37.74
C THR A 179 1.96 0.35 36.85
N PRO A 180 1.88 0.69 35.56
CA PRO A 180 3.04 0.71 34.68
C PRO A 180 3.95 1.91 34.96
N HIS A 181 5.25 1.67 34.94
CA HIS A 181 6.30 2.68 35.11
C HIS A 181 7.07 2.92 33.80
N ALA A 182 7.52 4.16 33.60
CA ALA A 182 8.40 4.51 32.50
C ALA A 182 9.86 4.16 32.80
N CYS A 183 10.62 3.86 31.74
CA CYS A 183 12.05 3.61 31.80
C CYS A 183 12.77 4.82 32.41
N PRO A 184 13.66 4.63 33.42
CA PRO A 184 14.35 5.73 34.08
C PRO A 184 15.26 6.51 33.12
N PHE A 185 15.68 5.89 32.01
CA PHE A 185 16.55 6.52 31.01
C PHE A 185 15.80 7.36 29.97
N VAL A 186 14.45 7.37 29.97
CA VAL A 186 13.64 7.95 28.88
C VAL A 186 14.00 9.41 28.54
N ARG A 187 14.34 10.21 29.56
CA ARG A 187 14.66 11.65 29.42
C ARG A 187 15.95 11.93 28.63
N HIS A 188 16.88 10.98 28.59
CA HIS A 188 18.16 11.13 27.90
C HIS A 188 18.39 10.02 26.87
N CYS A 189 17.34 9.24 26.57
CA CYS A 189 17.43 8.12 25.66
C CYS A 189 17.47 8.61 24.21
N GLY A 190 18.52 8.22 23.47
CA GLY A 190 18.66 8.51 22.04
C GLY A 190 17.47 8.04 21.19
N LYS A 191 16.74 7.01 21.64
CA LYS A 191 15.51 6.52 20.99
C LYS A 191 14.41 7.58 20.88
N PHE A 192 14.34 8.52 21.84
CA PHE A 192 13.30 9.56 21.90
C PHE A 192 13.85 10.98 21.66
N ALA A 193 15.16 11.13 21.46
CA ALA A 193 15.84 12.42 21.29
C ALA A 193 15.20 13.31 20.21
N GLN A 194 14.87 12.72 19.07
CA GLN A 194 14.18 13.37 17.96
C GLN A 194 12.87 14.10 18.32
N PHE A 195 12.11 13.61 19.30
CA PHE A 195 10.86 14.25 19.72
C PHE A 195 11.12 15.43 20.66
N TYR A 196 12.16 15.36 21.48
CA TYR A 196 12.61 16.52 22.25
C TYR A 196 13.11 17.62 21.31
N ASP A 197 13.89 17.25 20.29
CA ASP A 197 14.38 18.20 19.28
C ASP A 197 13.22 18.84 18.49
N ALA A 198 12.16 18.08 18.20
CA ALA A 198 11.01 18.56 17.43
C ALA A 198 10.16 19.62 18.17
N GLN A 199 10.20 19.64 19.51
CA GLN A 199 9.48 20.65 20.29
C GLN A 199 9.99 22.07 19.97
N ASP A 200 11.31 22.24 19.84
CA ASP A 200 11.95 23.54 19.59
C ASP A 200 12.26 23.79 18.10
N ALA A 201 12.14 22.76 17.26
CA ALA A 201 12.45 22.87 15.84
C ALA A 201 11.51 23.81 15.08
N THR A 202 12.08 24.58 14.16
CA THR A 202 11.30 25.44 13.26
C THR A 202 10.86 24.69 12.00
N VAL A 203 11.61 23.65 11.62
CA VAL A 203 11.26 22.77 10.52
C VAL A 203 11.23 21.34 11.04
N ILE A 204 10.13 20.64 10.80
CA ILE A 204 10.01 19.21 11.07
C ILE A 204 10.01 18.47 9.74
N VAL A 205 10.83 17.43 9.60
CA VAL A 205 10.84 16.57 8.42
C VAL A 205 10.46 15.15 8.84
N THR A 206 9.52 14.54 8.15
CA THR A 206 9.12 13.15 8.43
C THR A 206 8.71 12.42 7.15
N SER A 207 8.69 11.09 7.21
CA SER A 207 8.29 10.28 6.05
C SER A 207 6.77 10.03 6.01
N HIS A 208 6.22 9.68 4.84
CA HIS A 208 4.80 9.33 4.68
C HIS A 208 4.35 8.27 5.69
N ALA A 209 5.13 7.19 5.78
CA ALA A 209 4.84 6.08 6.69
C ALA A 209 4.88 6.52 8.17
N ASN A 210 5.81 7.40 8.55
CA ASN A 210 5.91 7.86 9.93
C ASN A 210 4.84 8.89 10.28
N LEU A 211 4.39 9.73 9.35
CA LEU A 211 3.25 10.62 9.58
C LEU A 211 1.99 9.80 9.89
N MET A 212 1.74 8.73 9.12
CA MET A 212 0.52 7.93 9.23
C MET A 212 0.50 6.96 10.41
N ALA A 213 1.60 6.24 10.66
CA ALA A 213 1.65 5.18 11.65
C ALA A 213 2.54 5.52 12.87
N GLY A 214 3.23 6.65 12.84
CA GLY A 214 4.15 7.05 13.90
C GLY A 214 3.40 7.55 15.14
N THR A 215 3.95 7.21 16.31
CA THR A 215 3.50 7.72 17.61
C THR A 215 4.70 8.20 18.41
N THR A 216 4.50 9.26 19.20
CA THR A 216 5.58 9.89 19.99
C THR A 216 5.98 9.03 21.18
N ARG A 217 5.05 8.20 21.70
CA ARG A 217 5.15 7.34 22.90
C ARG A 217 5.47 8.06 24.22
N ILE A 218 6.20 9.17 24.18
CA ILE A 218 6.42 10.09 25.30
C ILE A 218 5.30 11.14 25.36
N GLY A 219 5.14 11.75 26.53
CA GLY A 219 4.33 12.96 26.68
C GLY A 219 4.98 14.14 25.97
N MET A 220 4.22 14.82 25.10
CA MET A 220 4.66 16.07 24.46
C MET A 220 3.77 17.22 24.90
N VAL A 221 4.39 18.36 25.21
CA VAL A 221 3.69 19.62 25.49
C VAL A 221 3.63 20.40 24.19
N LEU A 222 2.43 20.55 23.64
CA LEU A 222 2.16 21.30 22.42
C LEU A 222 1.23 22.48 22.72
N ASP A 223 1.37 23.54 21.92
CA ASP A 223 0.43 24.68 21.83
C ASP A 223 0.21 25.48 23.12
N GLY A 224 1.10 25.35 24.11
CA GLY A 224 1.04 26.11 25.36
C GLY A 224 -0.21 25.85 26.22
N GLN A 225 -1.02 24.82 25.91
CA GLN A 225 -2.20 24.51 26.71
C GLN A 225 -1.80 24.02 28.09
N GLU A 226 -2.51 24.49 29.12
CA GLU A 226 -2.33 24.10 30.51
C GLU A 226 -3.59 23.46 31.09
N VAL A 227 -3.42 22.45 31.94
CA VAL A 227 -4.49 21.89 32.77
C VAL A 227 -4.08 22.07 34.22
N ARG A 228 -4.89 22.84 34.98
CA ARG A 228 -4.64 23.18 36.40
C ARG A 228 -3.27 23.85 36.63
N GLY A 229 -2.89 24.80 35.75
CA GLY A 229 -1.64 25.55 35.86
C GLY A 229 -0.38 24.71 35.59
N ARG A 230 -0.52 23.56 34.91
CA ARG A 230 0.60 22.74 34.43
C ARG A 230 0.48 22.55 32.92
N PRO A 231 1.59 22.61 32.17
CA PRO A 231 1.56 22.31 30.74
C PRO A 231 0.93 20.94 30.49
N ARG A 232 -0.06 20.91 29.60
CA ARG A 232 -0.79 19.68 29.23
C ARG A 232 0.10 18.85 28.31
N GLY A 233 0.90 17.99 28.92
CA GLY A 233 1.57 16.91 28.19
C GLY A 233 0.52 15.92 27.68
N THR A 234 0.45 15.72 26.37
CA THR A 234 -0.40 14.68 25.78
C THR A 234 0.49 13.47 25.50
N ALA A 235 0.25 12.35 26.18
CA ALA A 235 1.01 11.13 26.00
C ALA A 235 0.48 10.34 24.80
N GLY A 236 1.40 9.78 24.01
CA GLY A 236 1.03 8.88 22.91
C GLY A 236 0.39 9.56 21.71
N LEU A 237 0.70 10.84 21.47
CA LEU A 237 0.26 11.55 20.27
C LEU A 237 0.70 10.82 19.00
N THR A 238 -0.16 10.86 17.98
CA THR A 238 0.26 10.48 16.63
C THR A 238 1.22 11.54 16.09
N VAL A 239 2.11 11.14 15.18
CA VAL A 239 3.00 12.09 14.49
C VAL A 239 2.17 13.06 13.66
N LEU A 240 1.05 12.60 13.08
CA LEU A 240 0.07 13.45 12.42
C LEU A 240 -0.44 14.57 13.33
N GLU A 241 -0.97 14.24 14.51
CA GLU A 241 -1.46 15.24 15.47
C GLU A 241 -0.33 16.17 15.91
N THR A 242 0.86 15.62 16.18
CA THR A 242 2.04 16.41 16.58
C THR A 242 2.41 17.46 15.55
N VAL A 243 2.40 17.08 14.26
CA VAL A 243 2.69 17.96 13.12
C VAL A 243 1.59 19.01 12.95
N LEU A 244 0.32 18.59 12.96
CA LEU A 244 -0.81 19.49 12.73
C LEU A 244 -0.98 20.51 13.86
N ARG A 245 -0.73 20.12 15.11
CA ARG A 245 -0.75 21.03 16.26
C ARG A 245 0.45 21.97 16.26
N GLY A 246 1.66 21.41 16.12
CA GLY A 246 2.92 22.13 16.32
C GLY A 246 3.47 22.92 15.12
N CYS A 247 2.84 22.84 13.94
CA CYS A 247 3.27 23.58 12.75
C CYS A 247 2.15 24.47 12.19
N ASP A 248 2.54 25.58 11.56
CA ASP A 248 1.64 26.55 10.93
C ASP A 248 1.18 26.08 9.53
N ALA A 249 1.99 25.27 8.84
CA ALA A 249 1.67 24.69 7.54
C ALA A 249 2.36 23.33 7.34
N VAL A 250 1.82 22.52 6.43
CA VAL A 250 2.40 21.22 6.05
C VAL A 250 2.56 21.15 4.53
N VAL A 251 3.71 20.66 4.09
CA VAL A 251 3.99 20.38 2.67
C VAL A 251 4.24 18.89 2.51
N ILE A 252 3.50 18.26 1.59
CA ILE A 252 3.59 16.83 1.29
C ILE A 252 4.16 16.68 -0.12
N ASP A 253 5.38 16.14 -0.21
CA ASP A 253 5.99 15.77 -1.49
C ASP A 253 5.48 14.41 -1.96
N GLU A 254 5.31 14.22 -3.26
CA GLU A 254 4.67 13.03 -3.86
C GLU A 254 3.35 12.65 -3.16
N ILE A 255 2.39 13.58 -3.08
CA ILE A 255 1.12 13.36 -2.36
C ILE A 255 0.28 12.19 -2.89
N ASP A 256 0.43 11.83 -4.17
CA ASP A 256 -0.15 10.61 -4.74
C ASP A 256 0.45 9.35 -4.10
N ALA A 257 1.74 9.36 -3.76
CA ALA A 257 2.40 8.29 -3.01
C ALA A 257 2.02 8.30 -1.54
N PHE A 258 1.76 9.48 -0.98
CA PHE A 258 1.17 9.60 0.35
C PHE A 258 -0.21 8.94 0.39
N LEU A 259 -1.09 9.22 -0.58
CA LEU A 259 -2.40 8.55 -0.69
C LEU A 259 -2.26 7.03 -0.78
N SER A 260 -1.35 6.50 -1.61
CA SER A 260 -1.10 5.05 -1.65
C SER A 260 -0.69 4.50 -0.26
N THR A 261 0.15 5.24 0.48
CA THR A 261 0.56 4.86 1.85
C THR A 261 -0.62 4.89 2.84
N VAL A 262 -1.51 5.87 2.69
CA VAL A 262 -2.74 6.00 3.49
C VAL A 262 -3.67 4.81 3.20
N ILE A 263 -3.88 4.46 1.93
CA ILE A 263 -4.67 3.30 1.51
C ILE A 263 -4.09 2.01 2.11
N ASP A 264 -2.79 1.79 1.98
CA ASP A 264 -2.12 0.60 2.53
C ASP A 264 -2.27 0.51 4.05
N SER A 265 -2.29 1.65 4.76
CA SER A 265 -2.53 1.67 6.20
C SER A 265 -3.95 1.31 6.61
N CYS A 266 -4.94 1.49 5.71
CA CYS A 266 -6.35 1.17 5.95
C CYS A 266 -6.69 -0.31 5.76
N VAL A 267 -5.69 -1.11 5.39
CA VAL A 267 -5.85 -2.52 5.04
C VAL A 267 -4.91 -3.37 5.88
N THR A 268 -5.44 -4.45 6.45
CA THR A 268 -4.65 -5.41 7.20
C THR A 268 -4.84 -6.80 6.62
N GLU A 269 -3.75 -7.55 6.50
CA GLU A 269 -3.76 -8.95 6.11
C GLU A 269 -3.11 -9.76 7.24
N THR A 270 -3.73 -10.87 7.64
CA THR A 270 -3.21 -11.75 8.69
C THR A 270 -3.36 -13.20 8.27
N THR A 271 -2.26 -13.94 8.31
CA THR A 271 -2.23 -15.38 8.00
C THR A 271 -2.69 -16.15 9.24
N LEU A 272 -3.89 -16.70 9.17
CA LEU A 272 -4.51 -17.43 10.28
C LEU A 272 -3.98 -18.86 10.39
N ALA A 273 -3.83 -19.54 9.26
CA ALA A 273 -3.27 -20.88 9.18
C ALA A 273 -2.43 -21.03 7.90
N SER A 274 -1.34 -21.80 7.94
CA SER A 274 -0.45 -22.01 6.78
C SER A 274 0.16 -23.42 6.80
N ARG A 275 0.31 -24.00 5.60
CA ARG A 275 1.08 -25.24 5.36
C ARG A 275 2.56 -24.98 5.04
N ARG A 276 2.93 -23.72 4.82
CA ARG A 276 4.24 -23.30 4.33
C ARG A 276 5.12 -22.71 5.43
N VAL A 277 4.55 -21.83 6.25
CA VAL A 277 5.25 -21.05 7.28
C VAL A 277 4.46 -21.04 8.58
N GLU A 278 5.09 -20.64 9.68
CA GLU A 278 4.40 -20.40 10.93
C GLU A 278 3.35 -19.29 10.75
N SER A 279 2.09 -19.58 11.13
CA SER A 279 1.00 -18.61 11.04
C SER A 279 1.14 -17.46 12.04
N ASP A 280 0.39 -16.38 11.85
CA ASP A 280 0.40 -15.26 12.77
C ASP A 280 -0.16 -15.65 14.14
N LEU A 281 -1.24 -16.44 14.17
CA LEU A 281 -1.82 -16.99 15.40
C LEU A 281 -0.83 -17.88 16.16
N TRP A 282 -0.03 -18.67 15.45
CA TRP A 282 1.01 -19.50 16.08
C TRP A 282 2.10 -18.62 16.72
N ASN A 283 2.58 -17.61 16.00
CA ASN A 283 3.60 -16.68 16.50
C ASN A 283 3.11 -15.94 17.76
N ILE A 284 1.85 -15.51 17.73
CA ILE A 284 1.16 -14.92 18.89
C ILE A 284 1.17 -15.89 20.08
N GLY A 285 0.84 -17.17 19.86
CA GLY A 285 0.84 -18.19 20.90
C GLY A 285 2.21 -18.44 21.53
N LYS A 286 3.28 -18.38 20.73
CA LYS A 286 4.66 -18.51 21.22
C LYS A 286 5.04 -17.39 22.18
N ASP A 287 4.66 -16.15 21.88
CA ASP A 287 4.95 -15.00 22.73
C ASP A 287 4.17 -15.06 24.05
N PHE A 288 2.87 -15.39 24.01
CA PHE A 288 2.06 -15.49 25.23
C PHE A 288 2.51 -16.61 26.16
N ARG A 289 3.08 -17.71 25.64
CA ARG A 289 3.67 -18.79 26.46
C ARG A 289 4.92 -18.36 27.22
N ARG A 290 5.56 -17.24 26.85
CA ARG A 290 6.73 -16.68 27.53
C ARG A 290 6.36 -15.71 28.66
N LEU A 291 5.07 -15.36 28.79
CA LEU A 291 4.58 -14.47 29.84
C LEU A 291 4.33 -15.20 31.16
N PRO A 292 4.21 -14.46 32.29
CA PRO A 292 3.68 -14.99 33.53
C PRO A 292 2.32 -15.66 33.36
N THR A 293 2.06 -16.70 34.16
CA THR A 293 0.89 -17.59 34.05
C THR A 293 -0.45 -16.86 34.07
N PHE A 294 -0.58 -15.79 34.84
CA PHE A 294 -1.79 -14.98 34.91
C PHE A 294 -2.17 -14.40 33.54
N HIS A 295 -1.26 -13.66 32.90
CA HIS A 295 -1.51 -13.05 31.58
C HIS A 295 -1.67 -14.09 30.48
N ALA A 296 -0.90 -15.18 30.54
CA ALA A 296 -1.03 -16.28 29.58
C ALA A 296 -2.43 -16.93 29.64
N SER A 297 -2.98 -17.15 30.83
CA SER A 297 -4.27 -17.86 30.99
C SER A 297 -5.49 -17.09 30.47
N GLN A 298 -5.46 -15.76 30.46
CA GLN A 298 -6.58 -14.93 29.97
C GLN A 298 -6.78 -15.03 28.46
N ILE A 299 -5.70 -15.21 27.69
CA ILE A 299 -5.74 -15.14 26.21
C ILE A 299 -5.72 -16.52 25.57
N LEU A 300 -5.17 -17.52 26.25
CA LEU A 300 -4.90 -18.83 25.68
C LEU A 300 -6.15 -19.55 25.16
N ASN A 301 -7.30 -19.39 25.82
CA ASN A 301 -8.55 -20.04 25.39
C ASN A 301 -9.04 -19.49 24.03
N SER A 302 -9.17 -18.17 23.91
CA SER A 302 -9.65 -17.52 22.68
C SER A 302 -8.66 -17.73 21.53
N LEU A 303 -7.35 -17.66 21.82
CA LEU A 303 -6.31 -17.95 20.84
C LEU A 303 -6.35 -19.40 20.36
N SER A 304 -6.47 -20.37 21.28
CA SER A 304 -6.49 -21.79 20.90
C SER A 304 -7.72 -22.13 20.06
N HIS A 305 -8.88 -21.52 20.37
CA HIS A 305 -10.08 -21.72 19.58
C HIS A 305 -9.96 -21.11 18.18
N ALA A 306 -9.46 -19.87 18.07
CA ALA A 306 -9.23 -19.21 16.79
C ALA A 306 -8.22 -19.96 15.91
N ASP A 307 -7.12 -20.45 16.50
CA ASP A 307 -6.10 -21.24 15.81
C ASP A 307 -6.68 -22.59 15.36
N HIS A 308 -7.44 -23.27 16.22
CA HIS A 308 -8.11 -24.52 15.85
C HIS A 308 -9.06 -24.32 14.66
N MET A 309 -9.99 -23.37 14.75
CA MET A 309 -10.95 -23.08 13.68
C MET A 309 -10.28 -22.68 12.36
N ALA A 310 -9.22 -21.86 12.42
CA ALA A 310 -8.46 -21.48 11.23
C ALA A 310 -7.82 -22.71 10.54
N ASN A 311 -7.23 -23.61 11.33
CA ASN A 311 -6.64 -24.84 10.82
C ASN A 311 -7.70 -25.80 10.26
N SER A 312 -8.84 -25.97 10.95
CA SER A 312 -9.96 -26.80 10.49
C SER A 312 -10.50 -26.31 9.14
N VAL A 313 -10.75 -25.00 8.99
CA VAL A 313 -11.18 -24.39 7.72
C VAL A 313 -10.18 -24.68 6.60
N LEU A 314 -8.88 -24.48 6.86
CA LEU A 314 -7.84 -24.72 5.88
C LEU A 314 -7.82 -26.18 5.44
N LEU A 315 -7.85 -27.12 6.40
CA LEU A 315 -7.83 -28.56 6.12
C LEU A 315 -9.08 -29.02 5.37
N TRP A 316 -10.28 -28.58 5.78
CA TRP A 316 -11.51 -28.87 5.05
C TRP A 316 -11.48 -28.28 3.64
N SER A 317 -10.84 -27.13 3.43
CA SER A 317 -10.75 -26.50 2.12
C SER A 317 -9.76 -27.18 1.17
N ILE A 318 -8.76 -27.88 1.72
CA ILE A 318 -7.78 -28.66 0.95
C ILE A 318 -8.36 -30.04 0.59
N ALA A 319 -9.16 -30.62 1.48
CA ALA A 319 -9.76 -31.94 1.31
C ALA A 319 -10.67 -32.04 0.08
N LYS A 320 -10.60 -33.16 -0.64
CA LYS A 320 -11.30 -33.40 -1.93
C LYS A 320 -12.83 -33.21 -1.86
N ASN A 321 -13.45 -33.53 -0.71
CA ASN A 321 -14.90 -33.44 -0.48
C ASN A 321 -15.29 -32.41 0.60
N GLY A 322 -14.38 -31.53 0.99
CA GLY A 322 -14.61 -30.55 2.05
C GLY A 322 -15.30 -29.27 1.56
N ILE A 323 -15.06 -28.16 2.27
CA ILE A 323 -15.74 -26.88 1.99
C ILE A 323 -15.09 -26.15 0.82
N LYS A 324 -15.91 -25.42 0.06
CA LYS A 324 -15.46 -24.44 -0.91
C LYS A 324 -15.91 -23.06 -0.47
N LEU A 325 -14.99 -22.15 -0.22
CA LEU A 325 -15.33 -20.78 0.20
C LEU A 325 -16.06 -20.01 -0.91
N ASN A 326 -15.64 -20.25 -2.17
CA ASN A 326 -16.23 -19.65 -3.36
C ASN A 326 -16.79 -20.75 -4.30
N PRO A 327 -17.97 -21.33 -4.00
CA PRO A 327 -18.62 -22.23 -4.94
C PRO A 327 -19.08 -21.42 -6.17
N GLY A 328 -18.87 -21.94 -7.38
CA GLY A 328 -19.45 -21.35 -8.60
C GLY A 328 -20.98 -21.37 -8.53
N ALA A 329 -21.65 -20.30 -8.98
CA ALA A 329 -23.11 -20.27 -8.99
C ALA A 329 -23.66 -21.27 -10.03
N VAL A 330 -24.92 -21.70 -9.86
CA VAL A 330 -25.60 -22.58 -10.83
C VAL A 330 -25.85 -21.85 -12.15
N ASP A 331 -26.05 -20.53 -12.11
CA ASP A 331 -26.28 -19.65 -13.27
C ASP A 331 -25.00 -19.21 -13.98
N ASP A 332 -23.85 -19.41 -13.35
CA ASP A 332 -22.55 -19.14 -13.96
C ASP A 332 -22.29 -20.26 -14.97
N GLY A 333 -22.64 -20.03 -16.25
CA GLY A 333 -22.44 -21.01 -17.32
C GLY A 333 -21.00 -21.54 -17.41
N SER A 334 -20.70 -22.44 -18.37
CA SER A 334 -19.38 -23.10 -18.48
C SER A 334 -18.15 -22.18 -18.63
N LYS A 335 -18.37 -20.87 -18.86
CA LYS A 335 -17.36 -19.79 -18.93
C LYS A 335 -17.32 -18.88 -17.69
N GLY A 336 -18.27 -19.01 -16.76
CA GLY A 336 -18.25 -18.34 -15.47
C GLY A 336 -17.09 -18.89 -14.63
N ALA A 337 -16.49 -18.02 -13.81
CA ALA A 337 -15.20 -18.25 -13.14
C ALA A 337 -14.97 -19.72 -12.73
N SER A 338 -13.83 -20.28 -13.16
CA SER A 338 -13.34 -21.56 -12.67
C SER A 338 -13.11 -21.49 -11.15
N ARG A 339 -14.16 -21.87 -10.40
CA ARG A 339 -14.20 -22.88 -9.33
C ARG A 339 -12.91 -23.17 -8.54
N ASP A 340 -12.34 -22.17 -7.88
CA ASP A 340 -11.35 -22.42 -6.83
C ASP A 340 -11.63 -21.57 -5.58
N ASN A 341 -11.03 -22.00 -4.46
CA ASN A 341 -11.04 -21.27 -3.19
C ASN A 341 -10.28 -19.92 -3.25
N ALA A 342 -9.77 -19.55 -4.42
CA ALA A 342 -9.16 -18.26 -4.69
C ALA A 342 -10.25 -17.18 -4.75
N GLY A 343 -10.04 -16.06 -4.06
CA GLY A 343 -10.95 -14.92 -4.00
C GLY A 343 -11.41 -14.60 -2.59
N TRP A 344 -11.73 -13.32 -2.35
CA TRP A 344 -12.11 -12.81 -1.03
C TRP A 344 -13.58 -13.15 -0.70
N ARG A 345 -13.82 -13.75 0.46
CA ARG A 345 -15.15 -14.21 0.90
C ARG A 345 -15.51 -13.61 2.26
N MET A 346 -16.59 -12.84 2.31
CA MET A 346 -17.20 -12.42 3.59
C MET A 346 -18.22 -13.45 4.05
N ALA A 347 -18.43 -13.61 5.36
CA ALA A 347 -19.40 -14.55 5.91
C ALA A 347 -20.81 -14.38 5.30
N LYS A 348 -21.31 -13.13 5.25
CA LYS A 348 -22.66 -12.79 4.75
C LYS A 348 -22.76 -12.50 3.24
N SER A 349 -21.66 -12.60 2.48
CA SER A 349 -21.64 -12.13 1.07
C SER A 349 -22.49 -12.95 0.07
N ARG A 350 -22.99 -14.13 0.47
CA ARG A 350 -23.82 -15.01 -0.39
C ARG A 350 -25.17 -15.32 0.26
N ASP A 351 -25.61 -14.51 1.22
CA ASP A 351 -26.89 -14.70 1.91
C ASP A 351 -28.07 -14.69 0.93
N ARG A 352 -28.00 -13.86 -0.13
CA ARG A 352 -29.03 -13.85 -1.19
C ARG A 352 -29.17 -15.20 -1.90
N GLU A 353 -28.08 -15.91 -2.14
CA GLU A 353 -28.13 -17.20 -2.83
C GLU A 353 -28.69 -18.30 -1.94
N ILE A 354 -28.33 -18.27 -0.65
CA ILE A 354 -28.94 -19.15 0.36
C ILE A 354 -30.45 -18.89 0.38
N LEU A 355 -30.86 -17.63 0.46
CA LEU A 355 -32.26 -17.24 0.49
C LEU A 355 -33.01 -17.54 -0.81
N ALA A 356 -32.37 -17.40 -1.98
CA ALA A 356 -33.01 -17.69 -3.27
C ALA A 356 -33.33 -19.19 -3.43
N VAL A 357 -32.50 -20.07 -2.85
CA VAL A 357 -32.77 -21.52 -2.82
C VAL A 357 -33.84 -21.86 -1.78
N LEU A 358 -33.81 -21.22 -0.60
CA LEU A 358 -34.76 -21.49 0.48
C LEU A 358 -36.14 -20.86 0.25
N PHE A 359 -36.22 -19.75 -0.48
CA PHE A 359 -37.45 -19.00 -0.78
C PHE A 359 -37.56 -18.75 -2.30
N PRO A 360 -37.81 -19.81 -3.10
CA PRO A 360 -37.81 -19.73 -4.56
C PRO A 360 -38.86 -18.74 -5.07
N GLY A 361 -38.47 -17.88 -6.03
CA GLY A 361 -39.35 -16.87 -6.64
C GLY A 361 -39.68 -15.66 -5.76
N GLN A 362 -39.19 -15.62 -4.52
CA GLN A 362 -39.44 -14.51 -3.59
C GLN A 362 -38.24 -13.58 -3.39
N VAL A 363 -37.06 -13.99 -3.86
CA VAL A 363 -35.80 -13.24 -3.77
C VAL A 363 -35.27 -13.03 -5.19
N MET A 364 -35.58 -11.88 -5.77
CA MET A 364 -35.14 -11.53 -7.13
C MET A 364 -33.77 -10.83 -7.12
N ARG A 365 -33.11 -10.85 -8.28
CA ARG A 365 -31.82 -10.18 -8.47
C ARG A 365 -32.05 -8.67 -8.61
N GLY A 366 -31.42 -7.88 -7.74
CA GLY A 366 -31.56 -6.42 -7.71
C GLY A 366 -32.40 -5.89 -6.53
N ASP A 367 -33.39 -6.65 -6.07
CA ASP A 367 -34.29 -6.19 -5.00
C ASP A 367 -33.63 -6.21 -3.61
N PRO A 368 -34.00 -5.32 -2.69
CA PRO A 368 -33.57 -5.39 -1.29
C PRO A 368 -34.10 -6.67 -0.62
N ILE A 369 -33.27 -7.30 0.22
CA ILE A 369 -33.67 -8.50 0.97
C ILE A 369 -34.55 -8.07 2.14
N VAL A 370 -35.71 -8.72 2.31
CA VAL A 370 -36.63 -8.47 3.42
C VAL A 370 -35.95 -8.80 4.77
N PRO A 371 -36.02 -7.91 5.79
CA PRO A 371 -35.35 -8.13 7.08
C PRO A 371 -35.71 -9.44 7.80
N SER A 372 -36.97 -9.90 7.72
CA SER A 372 -37.44 -11.17 8.32
C SER A 372 -36.66 -12.39 7.80
N ARG A 373 -36.22 -12.36 6.54
CA ARG A 373 -35.47 -13.45 5.90
C ARG A 373 -34.00 -13.46 6.33
N LEU A 374 -33.41 -12.29 6.52
CA LEU A 374 -32.07 -12.19 7.11
C LEU A 374 -32.08 -12.67 8.57
N ALA A 375 -33.13 -12.32 9.32
CA ALA A 375 -33.33 -12.79 10.69
C ALA A 375 -33.42 -14.33 10.75
N PHE A 376 -34.09 -14.98 9.80
CA PHE A 376 -34.11 -16.44 9.69
C PHE A 376 -32.71 -17.04 9.50
N LEU A 377 -31.89 -16.50 8.59
CA LEU A 377 -30.52 -16.98 8.39
C LEU A 377 -29.65 -16.78 9.64
N ASP A 378 -29.80 -15.65 10.33
CA ASP A 378 -29.07 -15.38 11.57
C ASP A 378 -29.53 -16.30 12.72
N ALA A 379 -30.82 -16.65 12.79
CA ALA A 379 -31.36 -17.62 13.74
C ALA A 379 -30.82 -19.05 13.54
N LEU A 380 -30.58 -19.46 12.29
CA LEU A 380 -30.01 -20.77 11.97
C LEU A 380 -28.54 -20.93 12.40
N MET A 381 -27.82 -19.83 12.66
CA MET A 381 -26.42 -19.91 13.03
C MET A 381 -26.24 -20.27 14.53
N PRO A 382 -25.08 -20.82 14.93
CA PRO A 382 -24.77 -21.12 16.32
C PRO A 382 -24.93 -19.92 17.28
N GLY A 383 -25.79 -20.06 18.29
CA GLY A 383 -26.33 -18.95 19.10
C GLY A 383 -25.43 -18.33 20.17
N ARG A 384 -24.10 -18.55 20.15
CA ARG A 384 -23.18 -17.74 20.98
C ARG A 384 -23.06 -16.30 20.48
N TRP A 385 -23.71 -15.99 19.36
CA TRP A 385 -23.46 -14.81 18.52
C TRP A 385 -24.74 -14.02 18.17
N HIS A 386 -25.82 -14.16 18.96
CA HIS A 386 -27.00 -13.30 18.87
C HIS A 386 -26.71 -11.93 19.53
N GLU A 387 -25.82 -11.13 18.95
CA GLU A 387 -25.82 -9.68 19.24
C GLU A 387 -26.90 -9.02 18.36
N ASP A 388 -27.85 -8.34 19.01
CA ASP A 388 -28.84 -7.44 18.42
C ASP A 388 -29.60 -7.98 17.19
N ALA A 389 -30.26 -9.13 17.34
CA ALA A 389 -31.34 -9.46 16.41
C ALA A 389 -32.49 -8.45 16.63
N PRO A 390 -32.92 -7.67 15.61
CA PRO A 390 -34.10 -6.84 15.75
C PRO A 390 -35.30 -7.71 16.17
N ASP A 391 -36.29 -7.13 16.87
CA ASP A 391 -37.56 -7.74 17.33
C ASP A 391 -38.43 -8.36 16.20
N ASN A 392 -37.89 -8.50 14.99
CA ASN A 392 -38.56 -9.07 13.83
C ASN A 392 -38.63 -10.59 13.95
N GLN A 393 -39.85 -11.12 14.00
CA GLN A 393 -40.08 -12.56 13.96
C GLN A 393 -39.55 -13.14 12.63
N PRO A 394 -38.73 -14.21 12.67
CA PRO A 394 -38.21 -14.84 11.47
C PRO A 394 -39.34 -15.50 10.68
N GLU A 395 -39.33 -15.29 9.37
CA GLU A 395 -40.26 -15.94 8.45
C GLU A 395 -39.67 -17.30 8.03
N MET A 396 -40.41 -18.38 8.24
CA MET A 396 -39.93 -19.74 7.98
C MET A 396 -40.16 -20.14 6.52
N PRO A 397 -39.22 -20.84 5.86
CA PRO A 397 -39.44 -21.39 4.54
C PRO A 397 -40.60 -22.39 4.51
N ASP A 398 -41.32 -22.45 3.40
CA ASP A 398 -42.38 -23.44 3.18
C ASP A 398 -41.79 -24.86 3.15
N GLY A 399 -42.27 -25.74 4.03
CA GLY A 399 -41.89 -27.16 4.06
C GLY A 399 -41.70 -27.76 5.46
N ALA A 400 -41.82 -29.08 5.58
CA ALA A 400 -41.69 -29.84 6.84
C ALA A 400 -40.24 -30.23 7.17
N THR A 401 -39.34 -29.24 7.18
CA THR A 401 -37.92 -29.41 7.52
C THR A 401 -37.68 -29.16 9.01
N ASP A 402 -36.89 -30.02 9.63
CA ASP A 402 -36.45 -29.87 11.03
C ASP A 402 -35.32 -28.83 11.11
N TRP A 403 -35.71 -27.57 11.26
CA TRP A 403 -34.79 -26.43 11.33
C TRP A 403 -33.97 -26.41 12.63
N ASP A 404 -34.51 -26.95 13.72
CA ASP A 404 -33.76 -27.12 14.97
C ASP A 404 -32.63 -28.14 14.79
N GLY A 405 -32.92 -29.24 14.08
CA GLY A 405 -31.91 -30.22 13.66
C GLY A 405 -30.81 -29.62 12.77
N VAL A 406 -31.18 -28.73 11.83
CA VAL A 406 -30.21 -27.99 10.99
C VAL A 406 -29.34 -27.07 11.85
N GLN A 407 -29.94 -26.34 12.79
CA GLN A 407 -29.20 -25.47 13.70
C GLN A 407 -28.23 -26.27 14.58
N GLN A 408 -28.65 -27.42 15.11
CA GLN A 408 -27.82 -28.31 15.91
C GLN A 408 -26.65 -28.89 15.10
N ALA A 409 -26.90 -29.28 13.86
CA ALA A 409 -25.86 -29.74 12.94
C ALA A 409 -24.82 -28.64 12.68
N LEU A 410 -25.24 -27.40 12.39
CA LEU A 410 -24.32 -26.26 12.21
C LEU A 410 -23.54 -25.92 13.49
N ARG A 411 -24.16 -26.03 14.67
CA ARG A 411 -23.48 -25.89 15.97
C ARG A 411 -22.39 -26.94 16.19
N ALA A 412 -22.61 -28.17 15.71
CA ALA A 412 -21.62 -29.24 15.83
C ALA A 412 -20.36 -28.98 14.99
N VAL A 413 -20.49 -28.32 13.83
CA VAL A 413 -19.33 -27.97 12.97
C VAL A 413 -18.36 -27.04 13.67
N VAL A 414 -18.85 -26.03 14.40
CA VAL A 414 -18.03 -24.99 15.04
C VAL A 414 -17.57 -25.36 16.45
N ALA A 415 -17.97 -26.54 16.96
CA ALA A 415 -17.56 -26.99 18.27
C ALA A 415 -16.06 -27.38 18.29
N PRO A 416 -15.34 -27.31 19.43
CA PRO A 416 -13.91 -27.65 19.54
C PRO A 416 -13.51 -29.09 19.17
N ARG A 417 -14.46 -29.95 18.78
CA ARG A 417 -14.25 -31.33 18.29
C ARG A 417 -14.84 -31.54 16.88
N GLY A 418 -15.24 -30.47 16.20
CA GLY A 418 -15.99 -30.51 14.94
C GLY A 418 -15.27 -31.22 13.79
N ASP A 419 -13.93 -31.21 13.78
CA ASP A 419 -13.11 -31.90 12.77
C ASP A 419 -13.42 -33.40 12.67
N THR A 420 -13.76 -34.05 13.79
CA THR A 420 -14.04 -35.48 13.82
C THR A 420 -15.41 -35.81 13.21
N TYR A 421 -16.29 -34.83 13.07
CA TYR A 421 -17.70 -35.03 12.70
C TYR A 421 -18.10 -34.33 11.40
N PHE A 422 -17.19 -33.63 10.71
CA PHE A 422 -17.52 -32.83 9.52
C PHE A 422 -18.28 -33.64 8.44
N ALA A 423 -17.84 -34.86 8.14
CA ALA A 423 -18.48 -35.74 7.15
C ALA A 423 -19.88 -36.22 7.61
N GLU A 424 -20.04 -36.52 8.90
CA GLU A 424 -21.32 -36.92 9.49
C GLU A 424 -22.31 -35.76 9.47
N VAL A 425 -21.85 -34.54 9.85
CA VAL A 425 -22.68 -33.33 9.81
C VAL A 425 -23.14 -33.02 8.39
N LYS A 426 -22.25 -33.12 7.40
CA LYS A 426 -22.63 -32.89 5.99
C LYS A 426 -23.69 -33.89 5.53
N THR A 427 -23.58 -35.16 5.94
CA THR A 427 -24.55 -36.20 5.62
C THR A 427 -25.89 -35.93 6.31
N GLY A 428 -25.89 -35.60 7.61
CA GLY A 428 -27.09 -35.23 8.34
C GLY A 428 -27.81 -34.00 7.76
N LEU A 429 -27.06 -32.99 7.32
CA LEU A 429 -27.63 -31.81 6.64
C LEU A 429 -28.27 -32.18 5.29
N HIS A 430 -27.71 -33.15 4.55
CA HIS A 430 -28.31 -33.65 3.32
C HIS A 430 -29.67 -34.32 3.57
N ASP A 431 -29.79 -35.08 4.66
CA ASP A 431 -31.03 -35.76 5.04
C ASP A 431 -32.09 -34.75 5.51
N LEU A 432 -31.70 -33.79 6.36
CA LEU A 432 -32.58 -32.75 6.90
C LEU A 432 -33.16 -31.85 5.80
N LEU A 433 -32.34 -31.42 4.84
CA LEU A 433 -32.74 -30.49 3.78
C LEU A 433 -33.39 -31.16 2.56
N SER A 434 -33.48 -32.50 2.54
CA SER A 434 -34.01 -33.27 1.40
C SER A 434 -35.45 -32.92 1.03
N LYS A 435 -36.26 -32.51 2.01
CA LYS A 435 -37.67 -32.14 1.85
C LYS A 435 -37.91 -30.72 1.34
N THR A 436 -36.97 -29.80 1.60
CA THR A 436 -37.06 -28.40 1.13
C THR A 436 -36.38 -28.21 -0.21
N VAL A 437 -35.28 -28.92 -0.47
CA VAL A 437 -34.53 -28.83 -1.74
C VAL A 437 -34.36 -30.23 -2.32
N GLU A 438 -35.23 -30.58 -3.28
CA GLU A 438 -35.27 -31.92 -3.89
C GLU A 438 -34.01 -32.20 -4.74
N ASP A 439 -33.55 -31.21 -5.52
CA ASP A 439 -32.35 -31.34 -6.36
C ASP A 439 -31.09 -31.53 -5.50
N GLY A 440 -30.44 -32.68 -5.66
CA GLY A 440 -29.22 -33.04 -4.94
C GLY A 440 -28.05 -32.09 -5.22
N GLN A 441 -27.96 -31.51 -6.42
CA GLN A 441 -26.87 -30.59 -6.77
C GLN A 441 -27.07 -29.22 -6.11
N GLN A 442 -28.27 -28.65 -6.19
CA GLN A 442 -28.62 -27.43 -5.45
C GLN A 442 -28.51 -27.63 -3.93
N ARG A 443 -28.96 -28.78 -3.40
CA ARG A 443 -28.84 -29.11 -1.97
C ARG A 443 -27.38 -29.17 -1.51
N ALA A 444 -26.49 -29.78 -2.28
CA ALA A 444 -25.06 -29.80 -1.97
C ALA A 444 -24.42 -28.40 -1.96
N ALA A 445 -24.82 -27.54 -2.90
CA ALA A 445 -24.36 -26.15 -2.96
C ALA A 445 -24.85 -25.33 -1.76
N LEU A 446 -26.13 -25.47 -1.40
CA LEU A 446 -26.72 -24.84 -0.22
C LEU A 446 -26.01 -25.26 1.08
N ILE A 447 -25.77 -26.56 1.28
CA ILE A 447 -25.06 -27.07 2.45
C ILE A 447 -23.65 -26.49 2.55
N ASN A 448 -22.93 -26.44 1.43
CA ASN A 448 -21.62 -25.80 1.39
C ASN A 448 -21.67 -24.32 1.79
N LEU A 449 -22.69 -23.57 1.32
CA LEU A 449 -22.88 -22.16 1.67
C LEU A 449 -23.24 -21.97 3.15
N LEU A 450 -24.13 -22.80 3.71
CA LEU A 450 -24.51 -22.76 5.13
C LEU A 450 -23.35 -23.08 6.06
N ILE A 451 -22.60 -24.15 5.77
CA ILE A 451 -21.41 -24.52 6.54
C ILE A 451 -20.35 -23.41 6.45
N SER A 452 -20.06 -22.92 5.24
CA SER A 452 -19.10 -21.84 5.06
C SER A 452 -19.51 -20.59 5.83
N ARG A 453 -20.80 -20.22 5.80
CA ARG A 453 -21.33 -19.09 6.58
C ARG A 453 -21.13 -19.30 8.08
N ALA A 454 -21.51 -20.46 8.62
CA ALA A 454 -21.40 -20.77 10.04
C ALA A 454 -19.95 -20.71 10.54
N VAL A 455 -19.02 -21.34 9.81
CA VAL A 455 -17.62 -21.40 10.23
C VAL A 455 -16.92 -20.06 10.09
N LEU A 456 -17.20 -19.28 9.04
CA LEU A 456 -16.63 -17.94 8.89
C LEU A 456 -17.17 -16.96 9.95
N LEU A 457 -18.44 -17.07 10.33
CA LEU A 457 -19.00 -16.28 11.45
C LEU A 457 -18.32 -16.64 12.78
N ASP A 458 -18.14 -17.93 13.07
CA ASP A 458 -17.48 -18.37 14.30
C ASP A 458 -16.02 -17.92 14.35
N LEU A 459 -15.30 -18.02 13.22
CA LEU A 459 -13.94 -17.55 13.10
C LEU A 459 -13.85 -16.03 13.28
N GLU A 460 -14.72 -15.25 12.63
CA GLU A 460 -14.77 -13.79 12.79
C GLU A 460 -14.98 -13.39 14.25
N SER A 461 -15.85 -14.11 14.96
CA SER A 461 -16.17 -13.80 16.33
C SER A 461 -15.13 -14.28 17.34
N SER A 462 -14.52 -15.45 17.09
CA SER A 462 -13.35 -15.93 17.83
C SER A 462 -12.18 -14.96 17.70
N LEU A 463 -11.97 -14.45 16.49
CA LEU A 463 -11.00 -13.39 16.26
C LEU A 463 -11.39 -12.13 17.03
N ARG A 464 -12.67 -11.73 17.05
CA ARG A 464 -13.19 -10.57 17.82
C ARG A 464 -12.93 -10.67 19.32
N GLU A 465 -13.20 -11.83 19.91
CA GLU A 465 -12.92 -12.11 21.31
C GLU A 465 -11.41 -12.08 21.61
N LEU A 466 -10.59 -12.66 20.73
CA LEU A 466 -9.13 -12.57 20.85
C LEU A 466 -8.65 -11.11 20.83
N ARG A 467 -9.29 -10.21 20.06
CA ARG A 467 -8.98 -8.76 20.06
C ARG A 467 -9.34 -8.13 21.40
N TYR A 468 -10.53 -8.42 21.91
CA TYR A 468 -10.98 -7.88 23.20
C TYR A 468 -10.02 -8.29 24.33
N GLN A 469 -9.61 -9.56 24.38
CA GLN A 469 -8.61 -10.02 25.34
C GLN A 469 -7.21 -9.43 25.07
N ALA A 470 -6.83 -9.20 23.81
CA ALA A 470 -5.57 -8.52 23.50
C ALA A 470 -5.56 -7.05 23.98
N GLN A 471 -6.71 -6.37 24.00
CA GLN A 471 -6.82 -5.00 24.53
C GLN A 471 -6.51 -4.95 26.03
N SER A 472 -6.94 -5.94 26.81
CA SER A 472 -6.60 -6.00 28.24
C SER A 472 -5.09 -6.17 28.46
N ALA A 473 -4.40 -6.87 27.55
CA ALA A 473 -2.95 -7.06 27.53
C ALA A 473 -2.16 -5.93 26.83
N ARG A 474 -2.80 -4.85 26.36
CA ARG A 474 -2.12 -3.73 25.66
C ARG A 474 -0.98 -3.12 26.49
N HIS A 475 -1.15 -3.12 27.81
CA HIS A 475 -0.16 -2.62 28.76
C HIS A 475 1.15 -3.42 28.77
N LEU A 476 1.23 -4.60 28.13
CA LEU A 476 2.48 -5.36 28.03
C LEU A 476 3.39 -4.85 26.89
N ASP A 477 2.86 -4.09 25.92
CA ASP A 477 3.58 -3.60 24.73
C ASP A 477 4.36 -4.70 23.96
N LEU A 478 3.85 -5.94 23.93
CA LEU A 478 4.43 -7.04 23.16
C LEU A 478 4.18 -6.91 21.66
N ALA A 479 5.10 -7.43 20.85
CA ALA A 479 4.96 -7.47 19.39
C ALA A 479 3.71 -8.23 18.92
N SER A 480 3.43 -9.39 19.52
CA SER A 480 2.25 -10.23 19.25
C SER A 480 0.93 -9.56 19.64
N VAL A 481 0.83 -8.98 20.83
CA VAL A 481 -0.35 -8.20 21.28
C VAL A 481 -0.62 -7.08 20.28
N ARG A 482 0.43 -6.34 19.91
CA ARG A 482 0.30 -5.29 18.90
C ARG A 482 -0.09 -5.84 17.54
N LYS A 483 0.46 -6.96 17.10
CA LYS A 483 0.07 -7.55 15.81
C LYS A 483 -1.41 -7.92 15.77
N ILE A 484 -1.96 -8.42 16.89
CA ILE A 484 -3.42 -8.63 17.03
C ILE A 484 -4.15 -7.29 17.02
N LEU A 485 -3.68 -6.31 17.80
CA LEU A 485 -4.31 -5.00 17.84
C LEU A 485 -4.22 -4.32 16.47
N ASP A 486 -3.05 -4.14 15.87
CA ASP A 486 -2.78 -3.59 14.52
C ASP A 486 -3.54 -4.31 13.41
N ALA A 487 -3.81 -5.63 13.51
CA ALA A 487 -4.66 -6.32 12.53
C ALA A 487 -6.10 -5.78 12.48
N ILE A 488 -6.48 -4.97 13.47
CA ILE A 488 -7.85 -4.54 13.80
C ILE A 488 -7.96 -3.05 14.14
N GLU A 489 -6.95 -2.48 14.80
CA GLU A 489 -6.86 -1.08 15.15
C GLU A 489 -6.96 -0.36 13.82
N SER A 490 -8.03 0.41 13.76
CA SER A 490 -8.20 1.43 12.78
C SER A 490 -6.91 2.23 12.70
N SER A 491 -6.26 2.22 11.52
CA SER A 491 -5.26 3.24 11.19
C SER A 491 -5.72 4.62 11.64
N ALA A 492 -4.81 5.61 11.76
CA ALA A 492 -5.22 6.98 12.08
C ALA A 492 -6.42 7.44 11.20
N VAL A 493 -6.46 6.97 9.95
CA VAL A 493 -7.59 7.15 9.03
C VAL A 493 -8.88 6.56 9.57
N ALA A 494 -8.91 5.27 9.87
CA ALA A 494 -10.12 4.62 10.36
C ALA A 494 -10.51 5.09 11.78
N GLY A 495 -9.58 5.64 12.57
CA GLY A 495 -9.92 6.26 13.86
C GLY A 495 -10.73 7.56 13.68
N LEU A 496 -10.45 8.31 12.61
CA LEU A 496 -11.15 9.54 12.26
C LEU A 496 -12.38 9.29 11.38
N TYR A 497 -12.32 8.28 10.51
CA TYR A 497 -13.32 7.92 9.50
C TYR A 497 -13.70 6.43 9.59
N PRO A 498 -14.33 5.98 10.69
CA PRO A 498 -14.47 4.54 11.00
C PRO A 498 -15.31 3.74 10.01
N THR A 499 -16.30 4.36 9.37
CA THR A 499 -17.28 3.65 8.55
C THR A 499 -16.92 3.56 7.07
N ALA A 500 -15.82 4.18 6.61
CA ALA A 500 -15.49 4.30 5.18
C ALA A 500 -16.68 4.85 4.33
N MET A 501 -16.53 4.91 3.01
CA MET A 501 -17.68 5.18 2.11
C MET A 501 -18.72 4.05 2.12
N LEU A 502 -18.37 2.86 2.61
CA LEU A 502 -19.26 1.70 2.71
C LEU A 502 -20.29 1.78 3.84
N GLY A 503 -20.07 2.66 4.82
CA GLY A 503 -20.87 2.71 6.05
C GLY A 503 -20.52 1.65 7.09
N ALA A 504 -19.53 0.78 6.81
CA ALA A 504 -19.03 -0.24 7.72
C ALA A 504 -17.59 -0.65 7.36
N ALA A 505 -16.83 -1.09 8.35
CA ALA A 505 -15.59 -1.82 8.12
C ALA A 505 -15.89 -3.27 7.67
N ILE A 506 -15.07 -3.81 6.78
CA ILE A 506 -15.30 -5.12 6.19
C ILE A 506 -14.18 -6.08 6.57
N ASN A 507 -14.56 -7.27 7.01
CA ASN A 507 -13.67 -8.39 7.21
C ASN A 507 -14.06 -9.53 6.24
N GLY A 508 -13.07 -10.19 5.66
CA GLY A 508 -13.28 -11.40 4.89
C GLY A 508 -12.06 -12.30 4.84
N PHE A 509 -12.22 -13.45 4.21
CA PHE A 509 -11.26 -14.55 4.24
C PHE A 509 -10.85 -14.95 2.82
N GLN A 510 -9.61 -15.39 2.65
CA GLN A 510 -9.10 -15.86 1.37
C GLN A 510 -8.18 -17.06 1.58
N LEU A 511 -8.23 -18.02 0.65
CA LEU A 511 -7.26 -19.10 0.56
C LEU A 511 -6.25 -18.82 -0.55
N LYS A 512 -4.96 -18.99 -0.25
CA LYS A 512 -3.85 -18.93 -1.21
C LYS A 512 -3.13 -20.27 -1.27
N GLY A 513 -2.31 -20.48 -2.31
CA GLY A 513 -1.50 -21.71 -2.45
C GLY A 513 -2.29 -22.97 -2.79
N MET A 514 -3.47 -22.81 -3.41
CA MET A 514 -4.37 -23.93 -3.73
C MET A 514 -3.86 -24.81 -4.89
N ASP A 515 -2.81 -24.39 -5.60
CA ASP A 515 -2.16 -25.19 -6.65
C ASP A 515 -1.29 -26.30 -6.04
N GLN A 516 -0.60 -26.00 -4.93
CA GLN A 516 0.21 -26.95 -4.16
C GLN A 516 -0.35 -27.05 -2.74
N ARG A 517 -1.55 -27.63 -2.64
CA ARG A 517 -2.40 -27.57 -1.43
C ARG A 517 -1.72 -28.10 -0.17
N GLU A 518 -0.93 -29.16 -0.30
CA GLU A 518 -0.32 -29.83 0.85
C GLU A 518 0.86 -29.05 1.46
N THR A 519 1.55 -28.24 0.65
CA THR A 519 2.83 -27.60 1.01
C THR A 519 2.77 -26.07 1.05
N SER A 520 1.77 -25.47 0.40
CA SER A 520 1.72 -24.01 0.22
C SER A 520 0.39 -23.36 0.58
N ALA A 521 -0.64 -24.13 0.96
CA ALA A 521 -1.94 -23.57 1.23
C ALA A 521 -1.96 -22.71 2.51
N GLU A 522 -2.62 -21.56 2.43
CA GLU A 522 -2.74 -20.59 3.54
C GLU A 522 -4.15 -20.04 3.62
N LEU A 523 -4.70 -19.97 4.83
CA LEU A 523 -5.92 -19.23 5.14
C LEU A 523 -5.54 -17.88 5.71
N MET A 524 -6.07 -16.83 5.10
CA MET A 524 -5.82 -15.46 5.52
C MET A 524 -7.14 -14.74 5.82
N THR A 525 -7.09 -13.81 6.77
CA THR A 525 -8.11 -12.78 6.96
C THR A 525 -7.61 -11.45 6.43
N ARG A 526 -8.54 -10.68 5.86
CA ARG A 526 -8.30 -9.35 5.31
C ARG A 526 -9.36 -8.42 5.84
N PHE A 527 -8.92 -7.33 6.44
CA PHE A 527 -9.78 -6.29 6.95
C PHE A 527 -9.50 -4.99 6.21
N ILE A 528 -10.58 -4.28 5.89
CA ILE A 528 -10.56 -2.94 5.30
C ILE A 528 -11.45 -2.02 6.13
N GLY A 529 -10.95 -0.83 6.42
CA GLY A 529 -11.70 0.19 7.16
C GLY A 529 -11.03 1.55 7.01
N GLY A 530 -11.78 2.64 7.24
CA GLY A 530 -11.28 3.98 6.96
C GLY A 530 -11.69 4.50 5.59
N ASP A 531 -11.64 5.82 5.44
CA ASP A 531 -11.81 6.50 4.16
C ASP A 531 -10.50 7.22 3.78
N PRO A 532 -9.60 6.57 3.02
CA PRO A 532 -8.33 7.16 2.66
C PRO A 532 -8.47 8.38 1.74
N HIS A 533 -9.51 8.43 0.91
CA HIS A 533 -9.70 9.51 -0.06
C HIS A 533 -10.16 10.78 0.61
N THR A 534 -11.21 10.70 1.44
CA THR A 534 -11.66 11.85 2.25
C THR A 534 -10.56 12.30 3.22
N PHE A 535 -9.86 11.36 3.84
CA PHE A 535 -8.78 11.68 4.76
C PHE A 535 -7.69 12.56 4.11
N VAL A 536 -7.25 12.20 2.90
CA VAL A 536 -6.22 12.97 2.18
C VAL A 536 -6.79 14.26 1.60
N SER A 537 -7.99 14.27 1.03
CA SER A 537 -8.57 15.49 0.45
C SER A 537 -8.83 16.56 1.51
N GLU A 538 -9.31 16.14 2.69
CA GLU A 538 -9.65 17.00 3.82
C GLU A 538 -8.52 17.10 4.87
N LEU A 539 -7.28 16.76 4.50
CA LEU A 539 -6.16 16.71 5.45
C LEU A 539 -5.97 18.02 6.22
N GLY A 540 -6.18 19.16 5.56
CA GLY A 540 -6.08 20.50 6.14
C GLY A 540 -7.37 21.06 6.74
N GLY A 541 -8.50 20.42 6.44
CA GLY A 541 -9.84 20.82 6.84
C GLY A 541 -10.34 19.89 7.94
N LEU A 542 -11.30 19.02 7.61
CA LEU A 542 -11.95 18.13 8.57
C LEU A 542 -10.95 17.23 9.32
N THR A 543 -9.97 16.64 8.62
CA THR A 543 -8.98 15.77 9.26
C THR A 543 -8.13 16.53 10.28
N ALA A 544 -7.73 17.77 9.96
CA ALA A 544 -6.98 18.62 10.89
C ALA A 544 -7.83 19.08 12.07
N LEU A 545 -9.11 19.42 11.84
CA LEU A 545 -10.04 19.74 12.91
C LEU A 545 -10.26 18.57 13.87
N LEU A 546 -10.47 17.35 13.34
CA LEU A 546 -10.68 16.16 14.17
C LEU A 546 -9.42 15.74 14.92
N SER A 547 -8.23 15.93 14.32
CA SER A 547 -6.96 15.51 14.93
C SER A 547 -6.35 16.55 15.87
N ALA A 548 -6.39 17.82 15.49
CA ALA A 548 -5.68 18.92 16.15
C ALA A 548 -6.59 20.00 16.72
N GLY A 549 -7.90 19.98 16.42
CA GLY A 549 -8.86 21.01 16.82
C GLY A 549 -8.75 22.32 16.03
N VAL A 550 -7.96 22.33 14.95
CA VAL A 550 -7.64 23.52 14.16
C VAL A 550 -7.40 23.13 12.71
N GLU A 551 -7.85 23.96 11.77
CA GLU A 551 -7.50 23.79 10.36
C GLU A 551 -6.04 24.15 10.09
N ARG A 552 -5.48 23.57 9.03
CA ARG A 552 -4.10 23.82 8.59
C ARG A 552 -4.01 24.00 7.08
N PRO A 553 -3.21 24.97 6.60
CA PRO A 553 -2.80 25.03 5.20
C PRO A 553 -1.95 23.81 4.84
N ILE A 554 -2.40 23.04 3.83
CA ILE A 554 -1.69 21.85 3.33
C ILE A 554 -1.43 22.01 1.83
N LEU A 555 -0.15 21.93 1.45
CA LEU A 555 0.29 21.91 0.06
C LEU A 555 0.71 20.50 -0.34
N GLY A 556 -0.01 19.90 -1.29
CA GLY A 556 0.33 18.63 -1.91
C GLY A 556 1.09 18.82 -3.22
N LEU A 557 2.29 18.24 -3.33
CA LEU A 557 3.14 18.29 -4.51
C LEU A 557 3.13 16.93 -5.19
N SER A 558 2.85 16.86 -6.50
CA SER A 558 3.02 15.63 -7.27
C SER A 558 3.24 15.93 -8.75
N ALA A 559 3.63 14.90 -9.51
CA ALA A 559 3.57 14.93 -10.97
C ALA A 559 2.31 14.28 -11.54
N THR A 560 1.55 13.54 -10.72
CA THR A 560 0.47 12.67 -11.19
C THR A 560 -0.71 12.58 -10.22
N SER A 561 -0.93 13.61 -9.39
CA SER A 561 -2.00 13.61 -8.38
C SER A 561 -3.42 13.71 -8.94
N TYR A 562 -3.58 14.00 -10.24
CA TYR A 562 -4.89 14.11 -10.88
C TYR A 562 -4.98 13.16 -12.07
N PHE A 563 -5.55 11.97 -11.90
CA PHE A 563 -5.80 11.03 -12.99
C PHE A 563 -7.05 10.22 -12.63
N PRO A 564 -8.27 10.63 -13.04
CA PRO A 564 -9.53 10.15 -12.46
C PRO A 564 -9.69 8.62 -12.34
N GLN A 565 -9.21 7.86 -13.34
CA GLN A 565 -9.28 6.39 -13.33
C GLN A 565 -8.19 5.72 -12.47
N ALA A 566 -7.09 6.40 -12.14
CA ALA A 566 -6.01 5.84 -11.32
C ALA A 566 -6.36 5.98 -9.83
N VAL A 567 -7.30 5.17 -9.37
CA VAL A 567 -7.93 5.28 -8.03
C VAL A 567 -6.97 5.20 -6.84
N SER A 568 -5.73 4.73 -7.02
CA SER A 568 -4.71 4.67 -5.96
C SER A 568 -3.77 5.90 -5.94
N GLU A 569 -3.81 6.72 -6.98
CA GLU A 569 -2.95 7.90 -7.17
C GLU A 569 -3.73 9.21 -7.34
N HIS A 570 -5.00 9.13 -7.73
CA HIS A 570 -5.89 10.28 -7.87
C HIS A 570 -6.28 10.84 -6.51
N VAL A 571 -5.84 12.07 -6.23
CA VAL A 571 -6.25 12.82 -5.05
C VAL A 571 -7.49 13.64 -5.40
N HIS A 572 -8.59 13.40 -4.67
CA HIS A 572 -9.87 14.12 -4.81
C HIS A 572 -9.81 15.53 -4.21
N ALA A 573 -8.87 16.35 -4.69
CA ALA A 573 -8.68 17.73 -4.26
C ALA A 573 -8.40 18.64 -5.47
N PRO A 574 -8.70 19.95 -5.38
CA PRO A 574 -8.53 20.85 -6.51
C PRO A 574 -7.05 21.08 -6.86
N VAL A 575 -6.73 20.97 -8.15
CA VAL A 575 -5.43 21.40 -8.69
C VAL A 575 -5.42 22.92 -8.80
N ARG A 576 -4.73 23.58 -7.88
CA ARG A 576 -4.65 25.06 -7.81
C ARG A 576 -3.58 25.62 -8.73
N TRP A 577 -2.49 24.87 -8.88
CA TRP A 577 -1.36 25.25 -9.71
C TRP A 577 -0.82 24.07 -10.49
N TRP A 578 -0.34 24.33 -11.70
CA TRP A 578 0.31 23.30 -12.48
C TRP A 578 1.40 23.82 -13.40
N ILE A 579 2.32 22.94 -13.78
CA ILE A 579 3.30 23.22 -14.83
C ILE A 579 2.99 22.27 -15.99
N PRO A 580 2.60 22.78 -17.16
CA PRO A 580 2.25 21.92 -18.29
C PRO A 580 3.48 21.23 -18.87
N ASP A 581 3.34 19.97 -19.26
CA ASP A 581 4.41 19.25 -19.96
C ASP A 581 4.44 19.59 -21.46
N ILE A 582 5.15 20.67 -21.80
CA ILE A 582 5.18 21.24 -23.16
C ILE A 582 6.40 20.84 -23.99
N ARG A 583 7.26 19.91 -23.54
CA ARG A 583 8.52 19.58 -24.27
C ARG A 583 8.27 18.54 -25.37
N PRO A 584 8.20 18.95 -26.64
CA PRO A 584 7.76 18.07 -27.72
C PRO A 584 8.68 16.86 -27.87
N ARG A 585 8.10 15.67 -28.05
CA ARG A 585 8.82 14.41 -28.34
C ARG A 585 9.88 13.97 -27.32
N SER A 586 9.84 14.52 -26.10
CA SER A 586 10.78 14.16 -25.03
C SER A 586 10.50 12.79 -24.41
N ILE A 587 9.31 12.24 -24.64
CA ILE A 587 8.93 10.85 -24.33
C ILE A 587 8.48 10.20 -25.63
N THR A 588 8.94 8.98 -25.88
CA THR A 588 8.39 8.14 -26.96
C THR A 588 8.06 6.76 -26.41
N VAL A 589 6.83 6.32 -26.59
CA VAL A 589 6.37 4.97 -26.22
C VAL A 589 6.23 4.16 -27.50
N LEU A 590 6.84 2.99 -27.55
CA LEU A 590 6.92 2.14 -28.75
C LEU A 590 6.61 0.68 -28.39
N ALA A 591 5.81 0.01 -29.21
CA ALA A 591 5.76 -1.45 -29.24
C ALA A 591 7.06 -1.97 -29.85
N ASP A 592 7.77 -2.85 -29.13
CA ASP A 592 9.01 -3.47 -29.63
C ASP A 592 9.07 -4.94 -29.15
N PRO A 593 8.16 -5.80 -29.65
CA PRO A 593 8.11 -7.19 -29.27
C PRO A 593 9.41 -7.92 -29.67
N VAL A 594 9.76 -8.93 -28.87
CA VAL A 594 10.96 -9.75 -29.07
C VAL A 594 10.52 -11.13 -29.54
N HIS A 595 11.09 -11.60 -30.65
CA HIS A 595 10.68 -12.84 -31.29
C HIS A 595 11.62 -13.99 -30.92
N ARG A 596 11.05 -15.19 -30.81
CA ARG A 596 11.87 -16.41 -30.65
C ARG A 596 12.78 -16.62 -31.85
N ASP A 597 14.03 -17.02 -31.58
CA ASP A 597 15.09 -17.26 -32.57
C ASP A 597 15.47 -16.06 -33.47
N GLY A 598 15.15 -14.83 -33.08
CA GLY A 598 15.69 -13.61 -33.70
C GLY A 598 15.22 -13.31 -35.13
N LYS A 599 14.18 -13.97 -35.62
CA LYS A 599 13.62 -13.72 -36.97
C LYS A 599 12.22 -13.11 -36.89
N GLU A 600 12.02 -11.97 -37.55
CA GLU A 600 10.69 -11.39 -37.80
C GLU A 600 9.82 -12.43 -38.54
N GLY A 601 8.65 -12.76 -37.97
CA GLY A 601 7.74 -13.81 -38.48
C GLY A 601 7.62 -15.06 -37.59
N LYS A 602 8.40 -15.17 -36.51
CA LYS A 602 8.21 -16.19 -35.45
C LYS A 602 7.38 -15.64 -34.28
N GLU A 603 6.85 -16.54 -33.44
CA GLU A 603 6.03 -16.18 -32.27
C GLU A 603 6.79 -15.21 -31.34
N ALA A 604 6.15 -14.09 -31.00
CA ALA A 604 6.68 -13.13 -30.04
C ALA A 604 6.62 -13.69 -28.62
N ILE A 605 7.63 -13.39 -27.80
CA ILE A 605 7.74 -13.93 -26.45
C ILE A 605 6.69 -13.27 -25.56
N ARG A 606 5.84 -14.11 -24.95
CA ARG A 606 4.79 -13.70 -24.01
C ARG A 606 5.15 -14.11 -22.59
N VAL A 607 5.19 -13.14 -21.67
CA VAL A 607 5.40 -13.41 -20.23
C VAL A 607 4.09 -13.28 -19.45
N GLY A 608 3.29 -12.26 -19.74
CA GLY A 608 1.97 -12.10 -19.12
C GLY A 608 1.01 -13.25 -19.50
N GLY A 609 0.23 -13.71 -18.51
CA GLY A 609 -0.78 -14.76 -18.72
C GLY A 609 -0.27 -16.21 -18.72
N ILE A 610 1.04 -16.46 -18.56
CA ILE A 610 1.57 -17.83 -18.43
C ILE A 610 1.60 -18.28 -16.95
N TYR A 611 1.49 -19.59 -16.74
CA TYR A 611 1.60 -20.21 -15.41
C TYR A 611 2.93 -19.89 -14.73
N ALA A 612 2.90 -19.67 -13.40
CA ALA A 612 4.04 -19.24 -12.61
C ALA A 612 5.28 -20.14 -12.79
N GLU A 613 5.10 -21.45 -12.85
CA GLU A 613 6.17 -22.45 -13.02
C GLU A 613 6.94 -22.31 -14.34
N ARG A 614 6.29 -21.78 -15.39
CA ARG A 614 6.91 -21.57 -16.70
C ARG A 614 7.62 -20.21 -16.81
N LYS A 615 7.26 -19.24 -15.97
CA LYS A 615 7.83 -17.87 -16.01
C LYS A 615 9.36 -17.85 -15.91
N PRO A 616 10.03 -18.63 -15.04
CA PRO A 616 11.49 -18.61 -14.95
C PRO A 616 12.21 -18.96 -16.25
N ALA A 617 11.71 -19.93 -17.01
CA ALA A 617 12.31 -20.32 -18.29
C ALA A 617 12.11 -19.24 -19.36
N VAL A 618 10.87 -18.74 -19.47
CA VAL A 618 10.52 -17.70 -20.46
C VAL A 618 11.23 -16.37 -20.18
N LEU A 619 11.41 -15.99 -18.92
CA LEU A 619 12.16 -14.77 -18.56
C LEU A 619 13.64 -14.87 -18.92
N ARG A 620 14.27 -16.05 -18.76
CA ARG A 620 15.65 -16.27 -19.21
C ARG A 620 15.76 -16.17 -20.74
N GLU A 621 14.84 -16.82 -21.45
CA GLU A 621 14.74 -16.75 -22.91
C GLU A 621 14.56 -15.30 -23.40
N LEU A 622 13.65 -14.55 -22.77
CA LEU A 622 13.40 -13.15 -23.09
C LEU A 622 14.65 -12.29 -22.86
N GLY A 623 15.32 -12.45 -21.72
CA GLY A 623 16.52 -11.67 -21.38
C GLY A 623 17.65 -11.87 -22.39
N GLN A 624 17.88 -13.12 -22.80
CA GLN A 624 18.86 -13.47 -23.82
C GLN A 624 18.49 -12.82 -25.17
N ALA A 625 17.28 -13.10 -25.66
CA ALA A 625 16.80 -12.61 -26.95
C ALA A 625 16.77 -11.07 -27.02
N MET A 626 16.40 -10.40 -25.93
CA MET A 626 16.42 -8.93 -25.83
C MET A 626 17.81 -8.35 -26.02
N TYR A 627 18.82 -8.97 -25.39
CA TYR A 627 20.19 -8.48 -25.48
C TYR A 627 20.72 -8.57 -26.92
N GLU A 628 20.57 -9.75 -27.52
CA GLU A 628 21.08 -10.09 -28.86
C GLU A 628 20.36 -9.31 -29.98
N GLN A 629 19.04 -9.14 -29.88
CA GLN A 629 18.24 -8.51 -30.93
C GLN A 629 18.24 -6.98 -30.83
N LYS A 630 18.22 -6.41 -29.60
CA LYS A 630 17.86 -5.00 -29.39
C LYS A 630 18.91 -4.23 -28.57
N ILE A 631 19.21 -4.67 -27.34
CA ILE A 631 19.96 -3.86 -26.36
C ILE A 631 21.39 -3.59 -26.84
N GLN A 632 22.13 -4.61 -27.28
CA GLN A 632 23.54 -4.47 -27.67
C GLN A 632 23.74 -3.43 -28.78
N ARG A 633 22.93 -3.49 -29.84
CA ARG A 633 22.99 -2.55 -30.97
C ARG A 633 22.67 -1.12 -30.53
N ARG A 634 21.67 -0.96 -29.66
CA ARG A 634 21.22 0.35 -29.19
C ARG A 634 22.20 0.98 -28.23
N LEU A 635 22.72 0.23 -27.26
CA LEU A 635 23.77 0.73 -26.36
C LEU A 635 25.03 1.12 -27.14
N LYS A 636 25.43 0.35 -28.16
CA LYS A 636 26.54 0.73 -29.06
C LYS A 636 26.27 2.06 -29.77
N LYS A 637 25.05 2.27 -30.27
CA LYS A 637 24.64 3.55 -30.88
C LYS A 637 24.64 4.70 -29.87
N LEU A 638 24.13 4.47 -28.66
CA LEU A 638 24.09 5.48 -27.59
C LEU A 638 25.48 5.83 -27.06
N LYS A 639 26.42 4.88 -26.98
CA LYS A 639 27.81 5.18 -26.62
C LYS A 639 28.44 6.19 -27.57
N ASN A 640 28.08 6.14 -28.86
CA ASN A 640 28.58 7.07 -29.86
C ASN A 640 27.86 8.43 -29.86
N SER A 641 26.54 8.46 -29.61
CA SER A 641 25.75 9.69 -29.70
C SER A 641 25.52 10.42 -28.38
N LYS A 642 25.31 9.67 -27.28
CA LYS A 642 24.95 10.17 -25.95
C LYS A 642 25.67 9.32 -24.86
N PRO A 643 27.02 9.38 -24.74
CA PRO A 643 27.80 8.47 -23.89
C PRO A 643 27.39 8.48 -22.41
N HIS A 644 27.04 9.65 -21.86
CA HIS A 644 26.59 9.78 -20.47
C HIS A 644 25.23 9.11 -20.19
N GLN A 645 24.46 8.80 -21.23
CA GLN A 645 23.12 8.21 -21.21
C GLN A 645 23.06 6.80 -21.80
N ALA A 646 24.21 6.21 -22.13
CA ALA A 646 24.30 4.91 -22.79
C ALA A 646 24.03 3.75 -21.82
N ARG A 647 22.85 3.74 -21.20
CA ARG A 647 22.38 2.72 -20.25
C ARG A 647 20.92 2.37 -20.53
N ALA A 648 20.61 1.11 -20.25
CA ALA A 648 19.28 0.53 -20.42
C ALA A 648 18.71 0.07 -19.07
N LEU A 649 17.42 0.26 -18.89
CA LEU A 649 16.66 -0.22 -17.73
C LEU A 649 15.65 -1.27 -18.18
N LEU A 650 15.78 -2.48 -17.66
CA LEU A 650 14.85 -3.60 -17.90
C LEU A 650 13.93 -3.74 -16.68
N VAL A 651 12.64 -3.62 -16.94
CA VAL A 651 11.62 -3.49 -15.89
C VAL A 651 10.81 -4.78 -15.78
N THR A 652 10.75 -5.32 -14.56
CA THR A 652 9.96 -6.52 -14.22
C THR A 652 8.95 -6.25 -13.09
N ASN A 653 8.19 -7.26 -12.63
CA ASN A 653 7.23 -7.08 -11.54
C ASN A 653 7.79 -7.38 -10.15
N SER A 654 8.82 -8.22 -10.04
CA SER A 654 9.36 -8.68 -8.76
C SER A 654 10.87 -8.91 -8.81
N TYR A 655 11.51 -8.95 -7.64
CA TYR A 655 12.93 -9.26 -7.51
C TYR A 655 13.28 -10.64 -8.11
N GLU A 656 12.43 -11.63 -7.92
CA GLU A 656 12.60 -12.96 -8.51
C GLU A 656 12.56 -12.91 -10.04
N GLN A 657 11.60 -12.19 -10.62
CA GLN A 657 11.56 -12.02 -12.08
C GLN A 657 12.76 -11.24 -12.61
N ALA A 658 13.21 -10.22 -11.86
CA ALA A 658 14.42 -9.47 -12.18
C ALA A 658 15.66 -10.38 -12.19
N ALA A 659 15.78 -11.31 -11.22
CA ALA A 659 16.86 -12.28 -11.17
C ALA A 659 16.85 -13.24 -12.38
N HIS A 660 15.69 -13.79 -12.76
CA HIS A 660 15.58 -14.65 -13.93
C HIS A 660 15.87 -13.92 -15.24
N LEU A 661 15.36 -12.71 -15.40
CA LEU A 661 15.62 -11.89 -16.59
C LEU A 661 17.11 -11.50 -16.68
N ALA A 662 17.71 -11.08 -15.57
CA ALA A 662 19.14 -10.77 -15.50
C ALA A 662 20.02 -11.99 -15.81
N SER A 663 19.63 -13.17 -15.32
CA SER A 663 20.28 -14.44 -15.68
C SER A 663 20.23 -14.70 -17.18
N GLY A 664 19.10 -14.43 -17.85
CA GLY A 664 18.98 -14.55 -19.30
C GLY A 664 19.90 -13.60 -20.06
N VAL A 665 19.90 -12.31 -19.68
CA VAL A 665 20.79 -11.29 -20.27
C VAL A 665 22.26 -11.67 -20.11
N ALA A 666 22.62 -12.20 -18.95
CA ALA A 666 23.97 -12.63 -18.62
C ALA A 666 24.46 -13.86 -19.40
N MET A 667 23.55 -14.63 -20.01
CA MET A 667 23.85 -15.81 -20.83
C MET A 667 23.91 -15.51 -22.34
N ALA A 668 23.62 -14.26 -22.74
CA ALA A 668 23.58 -13.87 -24.14
C ALA A 668 24.94 -13.97 -24.85
N GLU A 669 24.93 -14.40 -26.11
CA GLU A 669 26.14 -14.49 -26.90
C GLU A 669 26.76 -13.10 -27.13
N GLY A 670 28.07 -12.97 -26.95
CA GLY A 670 28.78 -11.70 -27.16
C GLY A 670 28.44 -10.60 -26.15
N LEU A 671 28.02 -10.98 -24.92
CA LEU A 671 27.81 -10.04 -23.81
C LEU A 671 29.06 -9.19 -23.55
N ALA A 672 28.99 -7.92 -23.94
CA ALA A 672 30.06 -6.94 -23.79
C ALA A 672 29.72 -5.85 -22.74
N HIS A 673 28.53 -5.92 -22.14
CA HIS A 673 27.98 -4.89 -21.26
C HIS A 673 27.88 -5.41 -19.82
N ARG A 674 28.16 -4.53 -18.84
CA ARG A 674 28.05 -4.86 -17.41
C ARG A 674 26.58 -4.85 -16.97
N VAL A 675 26.11 -5.96 -16.41
CA VAL A 675 24.73 -6.16 -15.96
C VAL A 675 24.64 -5.98 -14.45
N CYS A 676 23.64 -5.22 -14.01
CA CYS A 676 23.26 -5.07 -12.62
C CYS A 676 21.82 -5.55 -12.40
N VAL A 677 21.55 -6.12 -11.23
CA VAL A 677 20.20 -6.54 -10.82
C VAL A 677 19.88 -5.99 -9.44
N LEU A 678 18.65 -5.49 -9.27
CA LEU A 678 18.17 -5.05 -7.98
C LEU A 678 17.80 -6.27 -7.11
N VAL A 679 18.24 -6.28 -5.85
CA VAL A 679 17.92 -7.28 -4.82
C VAL A 679 17.34 -6.59 -3.58
N LYS A 680 16.70 -7.38 -2.70
CA LYS A 680 15.98 -6.83 -1.53
C LYS A 680 16.92 -6.34 -0.43
N SER A 681 17.95 -7.12 -0.12
CA SER A 681 18.96 -6.81 0.91
C SER A 681 20.19 -7.69 0.68
N HIS A 682 21.36 -7.22 1.09
CA HIS A 682 22.58 -8.03 1.10
C HIS A 682 22.62 -9.04 2.27
N ASP A 683 21.95 -8.72 3.39
CA ASP A 683 22.07 -9.50 4.64
C ASP A 683 21.17 -10.74 4.69
N GLN A 684 20.12 -10.77 3.86
CA GLN A 684 19.11 -11.82 3.84
C GLN A 684 18.88 -12.32 2.42
N PRO A 685 19.86 -13.06 1.85
CA PRO A 685 19.77 -13.56 0.49
C PRO A 685 18.55 -14.48 0.35
N GLN A 686 17.76 -14.23 -0.69
CA GLN A 686 16.57 -15.01 -1.00
C GLN A 686 16.92 -16.21 -1.89
N ASP A 687 16.07 -17.25 -1.88
CA ASP A 687 16.31 -18.47 -2.66
C ASP A 687 16.46 -18.20 -4.16
N TYR A 688 15.69 -17.24 -4.71
CA TYR A 688 15.78 -16.89 -6.12
C TYR A 688 17.15 -16.30 -6.51
N GLU A 689 17.92 -15.76 -5.54
CA GLU A 689 19.22 -15.15 -5.80
C GLU A 689 20.29 -16.18 -6.18
N LYS A 690 20.05 -17.47 -5.89
CA LYS A 690 20.87 -18.59 -6.36
C LYS A 690 20.93 -18.67 -7.89
N ASN A 691 19.94 -18.08 -8.58
CA ASN A 691 19.87 -18.04 -10.04
C ASN A 691 20.67 -16.88 -10.65
N ILE A 692 21.22 -15.95 -9.84
CA ILE A 692 21.94 -14.78 -10.33
C ILE A 692 23.41 -15.19 -10.60
N PRO A 693 23.91 -15.09 -11.84
CA PRO A 693 25.31 -15.41 -12.15
C PRO A 693 26.31 -14.55 -11.37
N ALA A 694 27.47 -15.11 -11.03
CA ALA A 694 28.47 -14.46 -10.17
C ALA A 694 29.03 -13.13 -10.73
N HIS A 695 29.02 -12.95 -12.05
CA HIS A 695 29.51 -11.73 -12.71
C HIS A 695 28.45 -10.62 -12.80
N VAL A 696 27.20 -10.89 -12.42
CA VAL A 696 26.13 -9.87 -12.36
C VAL A 696 26.22 -9.13 -11.02
N THR A 697 26.32 -7.80 -11.08
CA THR A 697 26.40 -6.97 -9.86
C THR A 697 25.04 -6.85 -9.19
N ARG A 698 24.97 -7.12 -7.90
CA ARG A 698 23.75 -6.98 -7.09
C ARG A 698 23.72 -5.58 -6.48
N LEU A 699 22.59 -4.89 -6.62
CA LEU A 699 22.38 -3.58 -6.02
C LEU A 699 21.15 -3.64 -5.12
N THR A 700 21.16 -2.90 -4.02
CA THR A 700 19.98 -2.61 -3.20
C THR A 700 19.33 -1.30 -3.65
N ARG A 701 18.12 -1.01 -3.13
CA ARG A 701 17.40 0.23 -3.45
C ARG A 701 18.24 1.46 -3.11
N GLU A 702 18.94 1.41 -1.99
CA GLU A 702 19.78 2.49 -1.47
C GLU A 702 21.00 2.74 -2.37
N GLU A 703 21.48 1.73 -3.10
CA GLU A 703 22.64 1.81 -4.00
C GLU A 703 22.27 2.21 -5.44
N LEU A 704 20.98 2.37 -5.76
CA LEU A 704 20.51 2.68 -7.12
C LEU A 704 21.18 3.93 -7.72
N HIS A 705 21.42 4.95 -6.90
CA HIS A 705 22.09 6.19 -7.34
C HIS A 705 23.52 5.96 -7.85
N GLN A 706 24.16 4.85 -7.45
CA GLN A 706 25.53 4.48 -7.82
C GLN A 706 25.60 3.58 -9.06
N PHE A 707 24.45 3.10 -9.58
CA PHE A 707 24.38 2.26 -10.77
C PHE A 707 25.25 2.74 -11.95
N PRO A 708 25.39 4.05 -12.25
CA PRO A 708 26.22 4.51 -13.36
C PRO A 708 27.69 4.10 -13.28
N GLY A 709 28.21 3.85 -12.07
CA GLY A 709 29.56 3.33 -11.83
C GLY A 709 29.66 1.80 -11.97
N PHE A 710 28.59 1.09 -11.63
CA PHE A 710 28.55 -0.38 -11.61
C PHE A 710 28.25 -1.02 -12.96
N GLY A 711 27.37 -0.44 -13.77
CA GLY A 711 26.93 -1.10 -15.00
C GLY A 711 26.27 -0.24 -16.07
N GLU A 712 25.81 -0.92 -17.11
CA GLU A 712 25.20 -0.36 -18.31
C GLU A 712 23.77 -0.88 -18.53
N VAL A 713 23.45 -2.07 -18.02
CA VAL A 713 22.11 -2.65 -18.01
C VAL A 713 21.67 -2.86 -16.57
N LEU A 714 20.56 -2.26 -16.16
CA LEU A 714 19.95 -2.48 -14.85
C LEU A 714 18.66 -3.28 -15.03
N VAL A 715 18.49 -4.37 -14.27
CA VAL A 715 17.24 -5.11 -14.18
C VAL A 715 16.59 -4.86 -12.83
N ALA A 716 15.38 -4.30 -12.81
CA ALA A 716 14.72 -3.89 -11.58
C ALA A 716 13.19 -4.00 -11.63
N PRO A 717 12.52 -4.26 -10.49
CA PRO A 717 11.07 -4.24 -10.40
C PRO A 717 10.48 -2.83 -10.57
N LEU A 718 9.40 -2.69 -11.37
CA LEU A 718 8.69 -1.42 -11.60
C LEU A 718 8.37 -0.66 -10.30
N PRO A 719 7.77 -1.29 -9.26
CA PRO A 719 7.40 -0.62 -8.01
C PRO A 719 8.52 0.15 -7.31
N LEU A 720 9.77 -0.23 -7.54
CA LEU A 720 10.93 0.33 -6.84
C LEU A 720 11.60 1.44 -7.65
N ILE A 721 11.48 1.41 -8.97
CA ILE A 721 12.16 2.36 -9.85
C ILE A 721 11.31 3.59 -10.14
N TYR A 722 9.98 3.48 -10.30
CA TYR A 722 9.20 4.65 -10.74
C TYR A 722 9.15 5.78 -9.70
N ARG A 723 9.32 5.46 -8.40
CA ARG A 723 9.48 6.43 -7.29
C ARG A 723 10.91 6.55 -6.74
N GLY A 724 11.83 5.62 -7.08
CA GLY A 724 13.21 5.56 -6.55
C GLY A 724 14.35 5.87 -7.53
N LEU A 725 14.06 6.23 -8.80
CA LEU A 725 15.11 6.47 -9.81
C LEU A 725 15.83 7.82 -9.60
N ASN A 726 16.87 7.85 -8.75
CA ASN A 726 17.88 8.92 -8.75
C ASN A 726 19.15 8.48 -9.50
N ILE A 727 18.98 7.90 -10.69
CA ILE A 727 20.10 7.44 -11.53
C ILE A 727 20.53 8.59 -12.46
N VAL A 728 21.49 9.38 -12.01
CA VAL A 728 21.96 10.58 -12.73
C VAL A 728 23.47 10.59 -12.91
N VAL A 729 23.94 11.24 -13.98
CA VAL A 729 25.35 11.63 -14.17
C VAL A 729 25.39 13.15 -14.20
N GLY A 730 25.92 13.76 -13.14
CA GLY A 730 25.73 15.19 -12.88
C GLY A 730 24.26 15.50 -12.62
N VAL A 731 23.66 16.37 -13.43
CA VAL A 731 22.24 16.77 -13.34
C VAL A 731 21.34 16.03 -14.34
N ARG A 732 21.91 15.18 -15.20
CA ARG A 732 21.20 14.52 -16.30
C ARG A 732 20.89 13.06 -15.97
N SER A 733 19.75 12.56 -16.43
CA SER A 733 19.44 11.13 -16.37
C SER A 733 20.56 10.31 -17.02
N ALA A 734 20.98 9.22 -16.37
CA ALA A 734 21.97 8.31 -16.94
C ALA A 734 21.34 7.24 -17.85
N VAL A 735 20.01 7.14 -17.86
CA VAL A 735 19.21 6.12 -18.56
C VAL A 735 18.44 6.77 -19.70
N HIS A 736 18.55 6.20 -20.90
CA HIS A 736 17.82 6.67 -22.09
C HIS A 736 16.73 5.69 -22.52
N ASP A 737 17.03 4.39 -22.54
CA ASP A 737 16.11 3.35 -22.99
C ASP A 737 15.57 2.56 -21.79
N VAL A 738 14.25 2.51 -21.66
CA VAL A 738 13.54 1.72 -20.66
C VAL A 738 12.71 0.67 -21.37
N TYR A 739 12.81 -0.58 -20.93
CA TYR A 739 12.09 -1.71 -21.50
C TYR A 739 11.15 -2.30 -20.45
N LEU A 740 9.86 -2.28 -20.74
CA LEU A 740 8.84 -2.96 -19.95
C LEU A 740 8.78 -4.42 -20.39
N CYS A 741 9.56 -5.27 -19.70
CA CYS A 741 9.79 -6.67 -20.07
C CYS A 741 8.67 -7.59 -19.63
N THR A 742 7.94 -7.21 -18.59
CA THR A 742 6.76 -7.94 -18.12
C THR A 742 5.62 -6.99 -17.94
N ARG A 743 4.41 -7.43 -18.30
CA ARG A 743 3.18 -6.74 -17.92
C ARG A 743 3.11 -6.60 -16.40
N PRO A 744 3.00 -5.38 -15.83
CA PRO A 744 2.80 -5.15 -14.40
C PRO A 744 1.70 -6.04 -13.81
N TYR A 745 1.91 -6.53 -12.59
CA TYR A 745 0.90 -7.33 -11.91
C TYR A 745 -0.26 -6.41 -11.53
N LEU A 746 -1.33 -6.51 -12.30
CA LEU A 746 -2.58 -5.79 -12.10
C LEU A 746 -3.60 -6.81 -11.58
N SER A 747 -4.04 -6.65 -10.34
CA SER A 747 -4.94 -7.60 -9.70
C SER A 747 -5.99 -6.90 -8.88
N ILE A 748 -7.24 -7.27 -9.17
CA ILE A 748 -8.41 -6.87 -8.37
C ILE A 748 -8.43 -7.54 -7.00
N GLU A 749 -7.58 -8.56 -6.78
CA GLU A 749 -7.41 -9.23 -5.49
C GLU A 749 -6.43 -8.50 -4.57
N ALA A 750 -5.77 -7.45 -5.06
CA ALA A 750 -4.96 -6.58 -4.21
C ALA A 750 -5.88 -5.77 -3.30
N THR A 751 -5.84 -6.05 -2.00
CA THR A 751 -6.79 -5.51 -1.03
C THR A 751 -6.73 -3.99 -0.93
N ALA A 752 -5.52 -3.41 -1.01
CA ALA A 752 -5.31 -1.96 -1.07
C ALA A 752 -5.99 -1.32 -2.29
N TRP A 753 -5.79 -1.89 -3.48
CA TRP A 753 -6.44 -1.40 -4.70
C TRP A 753 -7.97 -1.53 -4.63
N LEU A 754 -8.49 -2.67 -4.13
CA LEU A 754 -9.92 -2.87 -3.94
C LEU A 754 -10.49 -1.78 -3.03
N HIS A 755 -9.84 -1.53 -1.89
CA HIS A 755 -10.27 -0.51 -0.94
C HIS A 755 -10.23 0.90 -1.54
N ALA A 756 -9.21 1.20 -2.34
CA ALA A 756 -9.10 2.47 -3.07
C ALA A 756 -10.23 2.65 -4.10
N SER A 757 -10.50 1.61 -4.91
CA SER A 757 -11.56 1.61 -5.93
C SER A 757 -12.95 1.80 -5.32
N VAL A 758 -13.25 1.09 -4.22
CA VAL A 758 -14.53 1.19 -3.52
C VAL A 758 -14.76 2.59 -2.95
N ASN A 759 -13.78 3.18 -2.27
CA ASN A 759 -13.93 4.53 -1.72
C ASN A 759 -13.96 5.61 -2.83
N ALA A 760 -13.17 5.44 -3.89
CA ALA A 760 -13.21 6.36 -5.04
C ALA A 760 -14.59 6.36 -5.71
N ALA A 761 -15.23 5.20 -5.84
CA ALA A 761 -16.58 5.11 -6.38
C ALA A 761 -17.61 5.86 -5.51
N GLY A 762 -17.48 5.79 -4.18
CA GLY A 762 -18.31 6.56 -3.26
C GLY A 762 -18.06 8.07 -3.37
N MET A 763 -16.79 8.49 -3.37
CA MET A 763 -16.39 9.89 -3.53
C MET A 763 -16.87 10.49 -4.85
N ASN A 764 -16.75 9.76 -5.95
CA ASN A 764 -17.19 10.21 -7.28
C ASN A 764 -18.72 10.33 -7.40
N ALA A 765 -19.48 9.67 -6.54
CA ALA A 765 -20.94 9.78 -6.50
C ALA A 765 -21.43 10.96 -5.65
N LEU A 766 -20.55 11.62 -4.88
CA LEU A 766 -20.90 12.85 -4.18
C LEU A 766 -21.05 14.03 -5.15
N PRO A 767 -22.07 14.89 -4.98
CA PRO A 767 -22.27 16.02 -5.86
C PRO A 767 -21.16 17.07 -5.68
N PRO A 768 -20.63 17.63 -6.78
CA PRO A 768 -19.62 18.68 -6.72
C PRO A 768 -20.19 19.93 -6.04
N GLY A 769 -19.46 20.50 -5.09
CA GLY A 769 -19.90 21.69 -4.34
C GLY A 769 -20.86 21.42 -3.17
N GLY A 770 -21.19 20.15 -2.90
CA GLY A 770 -22.06 19.75 -1.80
C GLY A 770 -23.51 19.46 -2.24
N SER A 771 -24.37 19.15 -1.27
CA SER A 771 -25.78 18.81 -1.48
C SER A 771 -26.66 19.54 -0.48
N ASP A 772 -27.79 20.08 -0.94
CA ASP A 772 -28.85 20.60 -0.07
C ASP A 772 -29.49 19.48 0.78
N ASN A 773 -29.39 18.22 0.31
CA ASN A 773 -29.80 17.02 1.03
C ASN A 773 -28.59 16.10 1.28
N PRO A 774 -27.83 16.31 2.38
CA PRO A 774 -26.63 15.54 2.65
C PRO A 774 -26.90 14.04 2.90
N VAL A 775 -28.08 13.70 3.45
CA VAL A 775 -28.45 12.30 3.73
C VAL A 775 -28.60 11.51 2.44
N GLU A 776 -29.22 12.11 1.43
CA GLU A 776 -29.39 11.48 0.12
C GLU A 776 -28.06 11.35 -0.63
N ALA A 777 -27.20 12.37 -0.58
CA ALA A 777 -25.87 12.32 -1.17
C ALA A 777 -25.00 11.22 -0.54
N ILE A 778 -25.00 11.10 0.79
CA ILE A 778 -24.27 10.04 1.50
C ILE A 778 -24.84 8.65 1.16
N ARG A 779 -26.17 8.53 1.01
CA ARG A 779 -26.80 7.26 0.61
C ARG A 779 -26.38 6.86 -0.80
N ALA A 780 -26.40 7.80 -1.76
CA ALA A 780 -25.95 7.56 -3.13
C ALA A 780 -24.46 7.16 -3.19
N ALA A 781 -23.59 7.83 -2.43
CA ALA A 781 -22.18 7.48 -2.30
C ALA A 781 -21.99 6.06 -1.75
N ARG A 782 -22.73 5.72 -0.69
CA ARG A 782 -22.71 4.38 -0.10
C ARG A 782 -23.18 3.30 -1.09
N ASP A 783 -24.27 3.56 -1.81
CA ASP A 783 -24.81 2.62 -2.78
C ASP A 783 -23.84 2.39 -3.95
N ALA A 784 -23.14 3.44 -4.40
CA ALA A 784 -22.08 3.35 -5.40
C ALA A 784 -20.86 2.54 -4.91
N ALA A 785 -20.44 2.74 -3.65
CA ALA A 785 -19.36 1.97 -3.03
C ALA A 785 -19.72 0.47 -2.90
N TRP A 786 -20.94 0.14 -2.48
CA TRP A 786 -21.42 -1.25 -2.43
C TRP A 786 -21.54 -1.89 -3.81
N ALA A 787 -22.04 -1.15 -4.80
CA ALA A 787 -22.10 -1.63 -6.18
C ALA A 787 -20.69 -1.96 -6.71
N ARG A 788 -19.71 -1.09 -6.43
CA ARG A 788 -18.30 -1.30 -6.79
C ARG A 788 -17.71 -2.53 -6.11
N LEU A 789 -17.91 -2.68 -4.79
CA LEU A 789 -17.45 -3.85 -4.05
C LEU A 789 -18.03 -5.15 -4.60
N MET A 790 -19.35 -5.19 -4.86
CA MET A 790 -20.02 -6.37 -5.39
C MET A 790 -19.56 -6.70 -6.82
N MET A 791 -19.23 -5.69 -7.63
CA MET A 791 -18.63 -5.91 -8.95
C MET A 791 -17.25 -6.57 -8.81
N ILE A 792 -16.40 -6.10 -7.88
CA ILE A 792 -15.06 -6.67 -7.66
C ILE A 792 -15.16 -8.12 -7.14
N LEU A 793 -15.98 -8.37 -6.12
CA LEU A 793 -16.14 -9.70 -5.52
C LEU A 793 -16.69 -10.76 -6.48
N ARG A 794 -17.43 -10.34 -7.52
CA ARG A 794 -17.98 -11.23 -8.55
C ARG A 794 -17.11 -11.31 -9.81
N SER A 795 -16.11 -10.46 -9.94
CA SER A 795 -15.23 -10.44 -11.11
C SER A 795 -14.23 -11.60 -11.06
N PRO A 796 -13.92 -12.23 -12.21
CA PRO A 796 -12.91 -13.27 -12.27
C PRO A 796 -11.51 -12.69 -12.06
N ALA A 797 -10.59 -13.45 -11.48
CA ALA A 797 -9.22 -13.00 -11.24
C ALA A 797 -8.40 -12.75 -12.54
N ASN A 798 -8.78 -13.39 -13.65
CA ASN A 798 -8.07 -13.29 -14.92
C ASN A 798 -8.34 -11.94 -15.59
N PHE A 799 -7.28 -11.12 -15.77
CA PHE A 799 -7.38 -9.76 -16.33
C PHE A 799 -8.27 -9.65 -17.58
N SER A 800 -8.13 -10.56 -18.55
CA SER A 800 -8.90 -10.54 -19.81
C SER A 800 -10.41 -10.67 -19.62
N ASN A 801 -10.84 -11.23 -18.49
CA ASN A 801 -12.24 -11.53 -18.20
C ASN A 801 -12.84 -10.57 -17.16
N ILE A 802 -12.05 -9.64 -16.64
CA ILE A 802 -12.51 -8.59 -15.72
C ILE A 802 -13.40 -7.61 -16.50
N THR A 803 -14.36 -6.96 -15.81
CA THR A 803 -15.18 -5.89 -16.39
C THR A 803 -14.30 -4.74 -16.92
N THR A 804 -14.78 -4.05 -17.95
CA THR A 804 -14.04 -2.97 -18.64
C THR A 804 -13.59 -1.87 -17.69
N ASP A 805 -14.48 -1.45 -16.78
CA ASP A 805 -14.23 -0.37 -15.83
C ASP A 805 -13.05 -0.69 -14.89
N LEU A 806 -12.98 -1.92 -14.39
CA LEU A 806 -11.88 -2.35 -13.52
C LEU A 806 -10.57 -2.55 -14.29
N GLN A 807 -10.64 -2.97 -15.57
CA GLN A 807 -9.47 -3.00 -16.44
C GLN A 807 -8.90 -1.59 -16.66
N GLU A 808 -9.76 -0.61 -16.85
CA GLU A 808 -9.40 0.80 -17.03
C GLU A 808 -8.72 1.38 -15.79
N GLU A 809 -9.26 1.13 -14.60
CA GLU A 809 -8.63 1.56 -13.34
C GLU A 809 -7.22 0.97 -13.16
N LEU A 810 -7.08 -0.34 -13.38
CA LEU A 810 -5.80 -1.03 -13.25
C LEU A 810 -4.76 -0.52 -14.27
N VAL A 811 -5.17 -0.30 -15.52
CA VAL A 811 -4.29 0.23 -16.55
C VAL A 811 -3.96 1.71 -16.32
N ALA A 812 -4.90 2.50 -15.80
CA ALA A 812 -4.66 3.89 -15.41
C ALA A 812 -3.56 4.01 -14.34
N THR A 813 -3.61 3.19 -13.29
CA THR A 813 -2.54 3.10 -12.28
C THR A 813 -1.19 2.76 -12.92
N MET A 814 -1.16 1.81 -13.88
CA MET A 814 0.06 1.51 -14.62
C MET A 814 0.56 2.71 -15.45
N ILE A 815 -0.32 3.43 -16.15
CA ILE A 815 0.04 4.62 -16.94
C ILE A 815 0.65 5.69 -16.04
N VAL A 816 0.06 5.95 -14.87
CA VAL A 816 0.60 6.89 -13.89
C VAL A 816 2.03 6.50 -13.48
N GLN A 817 2.27 5.23 -13.14
CA GLN A 817 3.61 4.74 -12.80
C GLN A 817 4.61 4.92 -13.95
N LEU A 818 4.18 4.71 -15.21
CA LEU A 818 5.02 4.90 -16.38
C LEU A 818 5.29 6.38 -16.69
N ILE A 819 4.32 7.28 -16.46
CA ILE A 819 4.52 8.75 -16.54
C ILE A 819 5.56 9.18 -15.51
N GLN A 820 5.47 8.69 -14.27
CA GLN A 820 6.46 9.00 -13.22
C GLN A 820 7.87 8.52 -13.61
N LEU A 821 7.98 7.29 -14.12
CA LEU A 821 9.23 6.73 -14.60
C LEU A 821 9.81 7.54 -15.76
N ALA A 822 8.98 7.92 -16.74
CA ALA A 822 9.37 8.76 -17.87
C ALA A 822 9.84 10.14 -17.44
N GLY A 823 9.14 10.77 -16.48
CA GLY A 823 9.56 12.03 -15.88
C GLY A 823 10.94 11.93 -15.21
N ARG A 824 11.27 10.82 -14.56
CA ARG A 824 12.63 10.60 -14.00
C ARG A 824 13.68 10.40 -15.09
N GLY A 825 13.34 9.69 -16.16
CA GLY A 825 14.20 9.54 -17.34
C GLY A 825 14.53 10.86 -18.07
N ARG A 826 13.73 11.92 -17.86
CA ARG A 826 13.88 13.24 -18.49
C ARG A 826 14.66 14.28 -17.69
N ARG A 827 15.18 13.89 -16.53
CA ARG A 827 15.95 14.78 -15.65
C ARG A 827 17.13 15.39 -16.38
N GLY A 828 17.29 16.72 -16.24
CA GLY A 828 18.36 17.46 -16.89
C GLY A 828 18.17 17.64 -18.40
N GLU A 829 16.91 17.69 -18.85
CA GLU A 829 16.52 17.95 -20.25
C GLU A 829 16.93 16.82 -21.20
N THR A 830 16.82 15.58 -20.72
CA THR A 830 17.11 14.38 -21.51
C THR A 830 15.84 13.83 -22.15
N ASP A 831 15.99 13.17 -23.29
CA ASP A 831 14.90 12.40 -23.89
C ASP A 831 14.88 10.99 -23.32
N MET A 832 13.70 10.37 -23.32
CA MET A 832 13.51 8.99 -22.86
C MET A 832 12.66 8.20 -23.84
N ARG A 833 13.01 6.92 -24.02
CA ARG A 833 12.24 5.97 -24.83
C ARG A 833 11.79 4.81 -23.99
N LEU A 834 10.49 4.54 -24.03
CA LEU A 834 9.84 3.41 -23.37
C LEU A 834 9.44 2.36 -24.41
N PHE A 835 9.94 1.14 -24.24
CA PHE A 835 9.67 -0.01 -25.10
C PHE A 835 8.75 -0.98 -24.38
N ILE A 836 7.60 -1.30 -24.99
CA ILE A 836 6.67 -2.31 -24.52
C ILE A 836 7.03 -3.62 -25.22
N VAL A 837 7.65 -4.53 -24.46
CA VAL A 837 8.28 -5.75 -24.98
C VAL A 837 7.39 -6.99 -24.84
N ASP A 838 6.70 -7.12 -23.70
CA ASP A 838 5.84 -8.28 -23.45
C ASP A 838 4.67 -8.31 -24.44
N GLU A 839 4.60 -9.37 -25.26
CA GLU A 839 3.55 -9.50 -26.27
C GLU A 839 2.15 -9.51 -25.66
N SER A 840 1.98 -9.94 -24.39
CA SER A 840 0.69 -9.88 -23.71
C SER A 840 0.11 -8.46 -23.54
N MET A 841 0.93 -7.42 -23.70
CA MET A 841 0.47 -6.02 -23.67
C MET A 841 0.13 -5.49 -25.06
N ASN A 842 0.80 -5.99 -26.10
CA ASN A 842 0.61 -5.57 -27.49
C ASN A 842 -0.49 -6.36 -28.20
N ASP A 843 -0.79 -7.58 -27.74
CA ASP A 843 -1.83 -8.43 -28.31
C ASP A 843 -3.22 -7.76 -28.17
N ALA A 844 -3.83 -7.43 -29.31
CA ALA A 844 -5.16 -6.83 -29.39
C ALA A 844 -6.30 -7.85 -29.20
N SER A 845 -5.99 -9.14 -29.09
CA SER A 845 -6.98 -10.20 -28.88
C SER A 845 -7.82 -9.93 -27.62
N PHE A 846 -9.13 -10.15 -27.72
CA PHE A 846 -10.11 -9.99 -26.62
C PHE A 846 -10.22 -8.57 -26.00
N SER A 847 -9.83 -7.51 -26.71
CA SER A 847 -9.94 -6.11 -26.23
C SER A 847 -9.17 -5.82 -24.93
N ALA A 848 -8.21 -6.69 -24.58
CA ALA A 848 -7.42 -6.64 -23.35
C ALA A 848 -6.00 -6.07 -23.55
N GLY A 849 -5.64 -5.73 -24.79
CA GLY A 849 -4.38 -5.08 -25.15
C GLY A 849 -4.32 -3.64 -24.62
N MET A 850 -3.12 -3.20 -24.23
CA MET A 850 -2.92 -1.91 -23.55
C MET A 850 -3.41 -0.72 -24.40
N ALA A 851 -3.17 -0.75 -25.71
CA ALA A 851 -3.64 0.28 -26.64
C ALA A 851 -5.18 0.41 -26.68
N ALA A 852 -5.89 -0.72 -26.65
CA ALA A 852 -7.36 -0.72 -26.65
C ALA A 852 -7.92 -0.12 -25.35
N ILE A 853 -7.28 -0.41 -24.21
CA ILE A 853 -7.73 0.10 -22.91
C ILE A 853 -7.43 1.60 -22.78
N ILE A 854 -6.28 2.07 -23.26
CA ILE A 854 -5.95 3.50 -23.31
C ILE A 854 -7.02 4.29 -24.08
N ARG A 855 -7.48 3.76 -25.22
CA ARG A 855 -8.58 4.36 -26.00
C ARG A 855 -9.87 4.50 -25.18
N ARG A 856 -10.24 3.47 -24.43
CA ARG A 856 -11.46 3.51 -23.61
C ARG A 856 -11.35 4.49 -22.46
N ILE A 857 -10.19 4.54 -21.79
CA ILE A 857 -9.92 5.52 -20.72
C ILE A 857 -10.15 6.94 -21.27
N GLU A 858 -9.55 7.27 -22.40
CA GLU A 858 -9.70 8.60 -23.01
C GLU A 858 -11.15 8.90 -23.44
N GLN A 859 -11.86 7.92 -23.99
CA GLN A 859 -13.26 8.05 -24.40
C GLN A 859 -14.23 8.22 -23.22
N SER A 860 -13.84 7.77 -22.02
CA SER A 860 -14.66 7.93 -20.80
C SER A 860 -14.51 9.32 -20.17
N TRP A 861 -13.54 10.13 -20.59
CA TRP A 861 -13.37 11.49 -20.07
C TRP A 861 -14.44 12.43 -20.59
N SER A 862 -15.00 13.24 -19.69
CA SER A 862 -15.76 14.43 -20.07
C SER A 862 -14.86 15.44 -20.80
N LEU A 863 -15.47 16.38 -21.52
CA LEU A 863 -14.74 17.42 -22.24
C LEU A 863 -13.82 18.22 -21.29
N GLU A 864 -14.33 18.58 -20.11
CA GLU A 864 -13.57 19.28 -19.07
C GLU A 864 -12.39 18.45 -18.56
N GLN A 865 -12.63 17.17 -18.22
CA GLN A 865 -11.55 16.27 -17.79
C GLN A 865 -10.47 16.13 -18.87
N ARG A 866 -10.85 16.01 -20.13
CA ARG A 866 -9.91 15.91 -21.24
C ARG A 866 -9.03 17.17 -21.34
N THR A 867 -9.62 18.36 -21.26
CA THR A 867 -8.87 19.62 -21.25
C THR A 867 -7.89 19.67 -20.08
N VAL A 868 -8.33 19.34 -18.86
CA VAL A 868 -7.45 19.30 -17.68
C VAL A 868 -6.33 18.27 -17.87
N MET A 869 -6.62 17.07 -18.37
CA MET A 869 -5.62 16.03 -18.61
C MET A 869 -4.56 16.46 -19.66
N GLU A 870 -4.99 17.12 -20.74
CA GLU A 870 -4.09 17.68 -21.76
C GLU A 870 -3.22 18.81 -21.20
N GLU A 871 -3.78 19.67 -20.35
CA GLU A 871 -3.04 20.76 -19.72
C GLU A 871 -2.01 20.29 -18.68
N LEU A 872 -2.35 19.27 -17.90
CA LEU A 872 -1.48 18.74 -16.85
C LEU A 872 -0.36 17.87 -17.42
N TYR A 873 -0.69 16.94 -18.34
CA TYR A 873 0.23 15.91 -18.78
C TYR A 873 0.81 16.11 -20.19
N GLY A 874 0.20 16.98 -21.01
CA GLY A 874 0.70 17.40 -22.31
C GLY A 874 1.37 16.30 -23.13
N GLU A 875 2.67 16.42 -23.36
CA GLU A 875 3.46 15.49 -24.18
C GLU A 875 3.58 14.07 -23.60
N ALA A 876 3.58 13.90 -22.29
CA ALA A 876 3.57 12.57 -21.68
C ALA A 876 2.29 11.80 -22.06
N LEU A 877 1.13 12.44 -21.94
CA LEU A 877 -0.15 11.85 -22.33
C LEU A 877 -0.19 11.57 -23.83
N LYS A 878 0.22 12.52 -24.67
CA LYS A 878 0.29 12.34 -26.12
C LYS A 878 1.17 11.16 -26.53
N ALA A 879 2.25 10.86 -25.80
CA ALA A 879 3.10 9.71 -26.11
C ALA A 879 2.37 8.37 -25.91
N PHE A 880 1.54 8.24 -24.88
CA PHE A 880 0.70 7.05 -24.66
C PHE A 880 -0.47 6.98 -25.65
N LEU A 881 -1.09 8.12 -25.98
CA LEU A 881 -2.13 8.18 -27.02
C LEU A 881 -1.58 7.85 -28.41
N ALA A 882 -0.34 8.25 -28.71
CA ALA A 882 0.36 7.88 -29.95
C ALA A 882 0.62 6.38 -30.03
N TYR A 883 1.05 5.75 -28.93
CA TYR A 883 1.18 4.29 -28.85
C TYR A 883 -0.17 3.58 -29.10
N ALA A 884 -1.28 4.21 -28.72
CA ALA A 884 -2.62 3.70 -28.98
C ALA A 884 -3.19 4.08 -30.36
N ASP A 885 -2.38 4.60 -31.30
CA ASP A 885 -2.80 5.09 -32.63
C ASP A 885 -3.91 6.17 -32.61
N MET A 886 -4.01 6.98 -31.55
CA MET A 886 -5.04 8.01 -31.41
C MET A 886 -4.61 9.39 -31.92
N ASN A 887 -3.32 9.60 -32.17
CA ASN A 887 -2.79 10.86 -32.72
C ASN A 887 -2.76 10.82 -34.26
N LYS A 888 -3.92 10.73 -34.90
CA LYS A 888 -4.06 11.03 -36.34
C LYS A 888 -4.55 12.45 -36.55
#